data_AF-A0A9P0NZH9-F1
#
_entry.id   AF-A0A9P0NZH9-F1
#
_cell.length_a   1.000
_cell.length_b   1.000
_cell.length_c   1.000
_cell.angle_alpha   90.00
_cell.angle_beta   90.00
_cell.angle_gamma   90.00
#
_symmetry.space_group_name_H-M   'P 1'
#
loop_
_entity.id
_entity.type
_entity.pdbx_description
1 polymer ?
#
loop_
_entity_poly.entity_id
_entity_poly.type
_entity_poly.pdbx_seq_one_letter_code
_entity_poly.pdbx_strand_id
1 'polypeptide(L)'
;MMFDMDNTSSFKNESFYNDTGELYKNGTLPIWAIKFYFTVIFFGSFVSFVSVIALLRCKRSAGLRGRMYVGYACMNDLVIVQTGQGFLRYLEKKDKDLLQKKGMVIGYDGRHNSKHWAELTAAIFLHAGYPVKLFGMVTPTPYIPFSIRKYKCAAGIMVTASHNPKEDNGYKVYGPNSAQIIPPADKEIQQSILENLEPWPTSWDKSILSNNSLLSDPLGQVTCNYLGVIFNDILPEFKEINLKQKLLITHTAMHGVGTPYVKKVFDGIGIIFQTVPEQQDPDPEFSTVKFPNPEEGKSSLDLAFRTADQQGSVVILANDPDADRLACAEKQKDTNQWKVFTGNELGALLGWWMLFQYRKKNPGKSLENVYMVCSTVSSMILRTIAKAEGFHFIDTLTGFKWIGNKALELQSAGKEVIFGFEEAIGYMCSMAVVDKDGVSAAYQLATCASYLYSQGKTINQQLQEIYDKYGTLSLMLQLLLIDIFLPFVALLEILTVNSSTWQFSSELCWFYNGSEVFFNTLTLWLTLCLNFHVISLWNLHNRNITTYGVKDASIACDESSECLVTNERGVSNETYEASTSKETASREINIDYRKKKKRNDFSIILPSAMIWFFCFSLSIPSFVLSAVLNFKDESICVIIEHTFGDTLQWVLLVFRVFLPMPLLLLSVVILVIKLVKSSIRDKESSSSKASFDIKRLVIFSLAMSFLYLIASFQRNMFNCVHIGSHDFRNSTIEKFKLPPLYNSNLNTIFIVSLSMFHYSSCITRALLCFFYCQSSEN
;
A
#
# COMPACT_ATOMS: atom_id res chain seq x y z
N MET A 1 -34.09 23.11 -19.81
CA MET A 1 -35.35 23.15 -19.06
C MET A 1 -35.04 23.74 -17.69
N MET A 2 -35.31 25.04 -17.52
CA MET A 2 -35.21 25.73 -16.22
C MET A 2 -36.35 25.25 -15.32
N PHE A 3 -36.07 25.05 -14.04
CA PHE A 3 -37.09 25.10 -12.99
C PHE A 3 -36.55 25.96 -11.85
N ASP A 4 -37.32 27.01 -11.56
CA ASP A 4 -37.22 27.93 -10.43
C ASP A 4 -37.08 27.20 -9.09
N MET A 5 -36.17 27.68 -8.24
CA MET A 5 -36.08 27.31 -6.83
C MET A 5 -36.42 28.51 -5.94
N ASP A 6 -37.66 29.00 -6.03
CA ASP A 6 -38.22 29.98 -5.09
C ASP A 6 -39.57 29.48 -4.57
N ASN A 7 -39.53 28.64 -3.51
CA ASN A 7 -40.54 28.50 -2.45
C ASN A 7 -40.35 27.20 -1.66
N THR A 8 -39.55 27.24 -0.60
CA THR A 8 -39.66 26.27 0.51
C THR A 8 -39.53 26.98 1.86
N SER A 9 -40.45 27.90 2.12
CA SER A 9 -40.73 28.46 3.45
C SER A 9 -42.16 28.12 3.86
N SER A 10 -42.44 26.84 4.13
CA SER A 10 -43.47 26.35 5.07
C SER A 10 -43.71 24.86 4.88
N PHE A 11 -43.14 24.04 5.76
CA PHE A 11 -43.74 22.76 6.11
C PHE A 11 -43.94 22.78 7.61
N LYS A 12 -45.14 23.20 8.02
CA LYS A 12 -45.67 22.92 9.35
C LYS A 12 -46.02 21.43 9.41
N ASN A 13 -45.81 20.84 10.58
CA ASN A 13 -46.31 19.52 10.97
C ASN A 13 -47.78 19.35 10.54
N GLU A 14 -48.05 18.51 9.55
CA GLU A 14 -49.37 17.92 9.36
C GLU A 14 -49.28 16.42 9.61
N SER A 15 -50.04 16.02 10.62
CA SER A 15 -50.24 14.65 11.09
C SER A 15 -50.99 13.82 10.05
N PHE A 16 -50.50 12.61 9.79
CA PHE A 16 -51.23 11.58 9.05
C PHE A 16 -52.38 11.01 9.90
N TYR A 17 -53.54 11.64 9.88
CA TYR A 17 -54.82 11.06 10.33
C TYR A 17 -55.94 11.51 9.39
N ASN A 18 -56.86 10.62 9.03
CA ASN A 18 -58.16 11.01 8.47
C ASN A 18 -59.12 11.35 9.61
N ASP A 19 -60.15 12.17 9.32
CA ASP A 19 -61.13 12.77 10.25
C ASP A 19 -61.98 11.79 11.12
N THR A 20 -61.63 10.51 11.18
CA THR A 20 -62.26 9.51 12.05
C THR A 20 -61.27 8.64 12.84
N GLY A 21 -59.96 8.88 12.75
CA GLY A 21 -58.98 8.30 13.69
C GLY A 21 -58.63 6.80 13.53
N GLU A 22 -58.86 6.18 12.37
CA GLU A 22 -58.39 4.80 12.09
C GLU A 22 -57.14 4.75 11.17
N LEU A 23 -56.20 3.86 11.50
CA LEU A 23 -55.01 3.50 10.71
C LEU A 23 -55.40 2.78 9.42
N TYR A 24 -54.78 3.15 8.29
CA TYR A 24 -54.91 2.46 7.00
C TYR A 24 -54.70 0.94 7.14
N LYS A 25 -55.77 0.17 7.04
CA LYS A 25 -55.73 -1.26 6.72
C LYS A 25 -55.59 -1.42 5.20
N ASN A 26 -54.74 -2.38 4.82
CA ASN A 26 -54.43 -2.86 3.48
C ASN A 26 -53.36 -2.06 2.71
N GLY A 27 -52.16 -2.62 2.75
CA GLY A 27 -50.99 -2.16 2.01
C GLY A 27 -51.15 -2.35 0.50
N THR A 28 -50.90 -1.27 -0.22
CA THR A 28 -50.22 -1.29 -1.52
C THR A 28 -49.37 -0.03 -1.56
N LEU A 29 -48.04 -0.18 -1.48
CA LEU A 29 -47.13 0.93 -1.73
C LEU A 29 -47.23 1.26 -3.23
N PRO A 30 -47.61 2.48 -3.65
CA PRO A 30 -47.84 2.71 -5.06
C PRO A 30 -46.49 2.82 -5.80
N ILE A 31 -46.43 2.30 -7.02
CA ILE A 31 -45.20 2.12 -7.84
C ILE A 31 -44.40 3.43 -8.04
N TRP A 32 -45.05 4.59 -7.97
CA TRP A 32 -44.38 5.90 -8.00
C TRP A 32 -43.46 6.16 -6.80
N ALA A 33 -43.77 5.65 -5.60
CA ALA A 33 -42.95 5.81 -4.42
C ALA A 33 -41.65 5.00 -4.56
N ILE A 34 -41.71 3.81 -5.17
CA ILE A 34 -40.53 3.00 -5.52
C ILE A 34 -39.67 3.72 -6.57
N LYS A 35 -40.29 4.34 -7.59
CA LYS A 35 -39.55 5.12 -8.60
C LYS A 35 -38.88 6.36 -8.00
N PHE A 36 -39.56 7.10 -7.13
CA PHE A 36 -38.99 8.27 -6.43
C PHE A 36 -37.85 7.87 -5.49
N TYR A 37 -38.00 6.75 -4.76
CA TYR A 37 -36.98 6.20 -3.87
C TYR A 37 -35.74 5.73 -4.63
N PHE A 38 -35.90 5.10 -5.79
CA PHE A 38 -34.79 4.76 -6.68
C PHE A 38 -34.11 6.02 -7.23
N THR A 39 -34.83 7.05 -7.67
CA THR A 39 -34.24 8.27 -8.23
C THR A 39 -33.48 9.09 -7.19
N VAL A 40 -34.00 9.25 -5.97
CA VAL A 40 -33.37 10.05 -4.90
C VAL A 40 -32.13 9.36 -4.32
N ILE A 41 -32.11 8.02 -4.19
CA ILE A 41 -30.92 7.29 -3.75
C ILE A 41 -29.86 7.24 -4.86
N PHE A 42 -30.24 7.05 -6.12
CA PHE A 42 -29.27 7.04 -7.22
C PHE A 42 -28.62 8.42 -7.41
N PHE A 43 -29.37 9.52 -7.32
CA PHE A 43 -28.80 10.87 -7.49
C PHE A 43 -28.17 11.45 -6.22
N GLY A 44 -28.77 11.26 -5.04
CA GLY A 44 -28.24 11.77 -3.77
C GLY A 44 -26.93 11.08 -3.34
N SER A 45 -26.82 9.78 -3.62
CA SER A 45 -25.57 9.04 -3.42
C SER A 45 -24.52 9.41 -4.47
N PHE A 46 -24.92 9.75 -5.70
CA PHE A 46 -23.98 10.20 -6.74
C PHE A 46 -23.38 11.57 -6.43
N VAL A 47 -24.18 12.52 -5.91
CA VAL A 47 -23.67 13.85 -5.52
C VAL A 47 -22.71 13.75 -4.32
N SER A 48 -23.03 12.94 -3.31
CA SER A 48 -22.13 12.71 -2.16
C SER A 48 -20.87 11.92 -2.55
N PHE A 49 -20.98 10.97 -3.48
CA PHE A 49 -19.85 10.21 -4.01
C PHE A 49 -18.94 11.09 -4.89
N VAL A 50 -19.50 12.02 -5.66
CA VAL A 50 -18.76 13.03 -6.43
C VAL A 50 -18.05 14.04 -5.51
N SER A 51 -18.67 14.44 -4.40
CA SER A 51 -18.01 15.28 -3.37
C SER A 51 -16.86 14.56 -2.67
N VAL A 52 -16.99 13.25 -2.40
CA VAL A 52 -15.90 12.41 -1.84
C VAL A 52 -14.77 12.18 -2.86
N ILE A 53 -15.09 12.07 -4.15
CA ILE A 53 -14.09 12.00 -5.22
C ILE A 53 -13.36 13.35 -5.39
N ALA A 54 -14.06 14.49 -5.23
CA ALA A 54 -13.44 15.81 -5.22
C ALA A 54 -12.51 16.02 -4.00
N LEU A 55 -12.80 15.38 -2.86
CA LEU A 55 -11.98 15.41 -1.64
C LEU A 55 -10.64 14.64 -1.78
N LEU A 56 -10.49 13.79 -2.80
CA LEU A 56 -9.25 13.02 -3.03
C LEU A 56 -8.14 13.81 -3.75
N ARG A 57 -8.36 15.09 -4.08
CA ARG A 57 -7.40 15.93 -4.81
C ARG A 57 -6.01 16.03 -4.16
N CYS A 58 -5.86 15.99 -2.83
CA CYS A 58 -4.54 16.24 -2.19
C CYS A 58 -4.02 15.14 -1.23
N LYS A 59 -4.70 14.01 -1.05
CA LYS A 59 -4.33 13.03 0.00
C LYS A 59 -3.24 12.01 -0.36
N ARG A 60 -2.57 12.14 -1.50
CA ARG A 60 -1.48 11.21 -1.88
C ARG A 60 -0.14 11.73 -1.36
N SER A 61 0.69 10.81 -0.86
CA SER A 61 1.95 11.09 -0.14
C SER A 61 2.99 11.88 -0.95
N ALA A 62 2.84 11.99 -2.28
CA ALA A 62 3.83 12.58 -3.19
C ALA A 62 3.21 13.53 -4.25
N GLY A 63 2.23 14.35 -3.84
CA GLY A 63 1.56 15.35 -4.70
C GLY A 63 0.30 14.83 -5.41
N LEU A 64 -0.30 15.69 -6.24
CA LEU A 64 -1.41 15.34 -7.14
C LEU A 64 -0.88 14.33 -8.16
N ARG A 65 -1.49 13.15 -8.25
CA ARG A 65 -1.11 12.11 -9.23
C ARG A 65 -2.33 11.35 -9.67
N GLY A 66 -2.42 11.07 -10.96
CA GLY A 66 -3.46 10.23 -11.50
C GLY A 66 -3.36 10.08 -13.01
N ARG A 67 -4.27 9.28 -13.56
CA ARG A 67 -4.38 9.07 -14.99
C ARG A 67 -4.65 10.38 -15.72
N MET A 68 -3.98 10.58 -16.84
CA MET A 68 -4.27 11.64 -17.79
C MET A 68 -5.57 11.31 -18.53
N TYR A 69 -6.63 12.04 -18.22
CA TYR A 69 -7.95 11.82 -18.80
C TYR A 69 -8.89 13.00 -18.54
N VAL A 70 -10.05 12.99 -19.17
CA VAL A 70 -11.11 13.97 -18.91
C VAL A 70 -11.72 13.78 -17.52
N GLY A 71 -12.19 14.87 -16.92
CA GLY A 71 -12.92 14.87 -15.65
C GLY A 71 -12.07 15.24 -14.43
N TYR A 72 -12.77 15.58 -13.33
CA TYR A 72 -12.19 16.23 -12.16
C TYR A 72 -11.33 15.33 -11.24
N ALA A 73 -11.35 14.01 -11.48
CA ALA A 73 -10.57 13.02 -10.74
C ALA A 73 -9.27 12.61 -11.47
N CYS A 74 -9.08 13.13 -12.69
CA CYS A 74 -7.97 12.80 -13.57
C CYS A 74 -7.05 14.01 -13.72
N MET A 75 -5.83 13.78 -14.18
CA MET A 75 -4.91 14.86 -14.52
C MET A 75 -5.24 15.40 -15.91
N ASN A 76 -5.45 16.71 -16.02
CA ASN A 76 -5.72 17.43 -17.26
C ASN A 76 -5.45 18.92 -17.05
N ASP A 77 -5.50 19.71 -18.13
CA ASP A 77 -5.15 21.13 -18.11
C ASP A 77 -6.01 21.92 -17.11
N LEU A 78 -7.30 21.61 -16.97
CA LEU A 78 -8.18 22.28 -16.00
C LEU A 78 -7.71 22.05 -14.57
N VAL A 79 -7.38 20.81 -14.21
CA VAL A 79 -6.86 20.50 -12.88
C VAL A 79 -5.52 21.21 -12.63
N ILE A 80 -4.64 21.28 -13.63
CA ILE A 80 -3.37 21.99 -13.53
C ILE A 80 -3.57 23.49 -13.35
N VAL A 81 -4.48 24.10 -14.11
CA VAL A 81 -4.79 25.53 -14.00
C VAL A 81 -5.36 25.88 -12.63
N GLN A 82 -6.37 25.14 -12.17
CA GLN A 82 -6.97 25.34 -10.84
C GLN A 82 -5.94 25.14 -9.73
N THR A 83 -5.08 24.13 -9.87
CA THR A 83 -4.00 23.86 -8.92
C THR A 83 -2.99 25.00 -8.90
N GLY A 84 -2.54 25.48 -10.07
CA GLY A 84 -1.58 26.57 -10.20
C GLY A 84 -2.11 27.89 -9.63
N GLN A 85 -3.36 28.24 -9.91
CA GLN A 85 -4.02 29.44 -9.37
C GLN A 85 -4.18 29.39 -7.86
N GLY A 86 -4.72 28.29 -7.34
CA GLY A 86 -4.86 28.09 -5.91
C GLY A 86 -3.52 28.10 -5.19
N PHE A 87 -2.51 27.47 -5.77
CA PHE A 87 -1.17 27.47 -5.20
C PHE A 87 -0.53 28.86 -5.20
N LEU A 88 -0.71 29.64 -6.27
CA LEU A 88 -0.30 31.04 -6.33
C LEU A 88 -0.97 31.85 -5.20
N ARG A 89 -2.30 31.77 -5.03
CA ARG A 89 -3.02 32.49 -3.96
C ARG A 89 -2.55 32.07 -2.57
N TYR A 90 -2.28 30.78 -2.37
CA TYR A 90 -1.68 30.29 -1.14
C TYR A 90 -0.33 30.95 -0.85
N LEU A 91 0.57 31.02 -1.85
CA LEU A 91 1.89 31.62 -1.68
C LEU A 91 1.83 33.13 -1.41
N GLU A 92 0.93 33.85 -2.09
CA GLU A 92 0.68 35.27 -1.82
C GLU A 92 0.22 35.51 -0.37
N LYS A 93 -0.65 34.63 0.15
CA LYS A 93 -1.10 34.70 1.55
C LYS A 93 0.01 34.32 2.53
N LYS A 94 0.87 33.37 2.17
CA LYS A 94 1.90 32.83 3.06
C LYS A 94 3.09 33.78 3.22
N ASP A 95 3.66 34.24 2.12
CA ASP A 95 4.82 35.14 2.09
C ASP A 95 4.94 35.79 0.70
N LYS A 96 4.16 36.87 0.50
CA LYS A 96 4.16 37.63 -0.76
C LYS A 96 5.53 38.24 -1.07
N ASP A 97 6.25 38.72 -0.05
CA ASP A 97 7.53 39.39 -0.23
C ASP A 97 8.60 38.42 -0.74
N LEU A 98 8.63 37.20 -0.19
CA LEU A 98 9.51 36.14 -0.68
C LEU A 98 9.16 35.76 -2.11
N LEU A 99 7.87 35.61 -2.43
CA LEU A 99 7.41 35.29 -3.78
C LEU A 99 7.79 36.38 -4.80
N GLN A 100 7.61 37.66 -4.46
CA GLN A 100 8.01 38.79 -5.32
C GLN A 100 9.51 38.81 -5.58
N LYS A 101 10.33 38.60 -4.55
CA LYS A 101 11.79 38.72 -4.65
C LYS A 101 12.46 37.49 -5.25
N LYS A 102 11.95 36.29 -4.97
CA LYS A 102 12.63 35.03 -5.27
C LYS A 102 11.88 34.15 -6.26
N GLY A 103 10.57 34.35 -6.39
CA GLY A 103 9.74 33.61 -7.32
C GLY A 103 9.70 32.11 -6.99
N MET A 104 9.48 31.32 -8.03
CA MET A 104 9.44 29.86 -7.95
C MET A 104 10.32 29.18 -8.99
N VAL A 105 10.52 27.88 -8.83
CA VAL A 105 11.18 27.01 -9.82
C VAL A 105 10.25 25.89 -10.29
N ILE A 106 10.22 25.61 -11.58
CA ILE A 106 9.34 24.60 -12.19
C ILE A 106 10.16 23.70 -13.11
N GLY A 107 10.03 22.39 -12.97
CA GLY A 107 10.59 21.39 -13.86
C GLY A 107 9.59 20.30 -14.21
N TYR A 108 10.00 19.43 -15.12
CA TYR A 108 9.15 18.38 -15.67
C TYR A 108 9.98 17.19 -16.18
N ASP A 109 9.37 16.01 -16.21
CA ASP A 109 9.96 14.80 -16.79
C ASP A 109 9.57 14.61 -18.27
N GLY A 110 9.97 13.47 -18.87
CA GLY A 110 9.74 13.15 -20.27
C GLY A 110 8.34 12.67 -20.63
N ARG A 111 7.38 12.60 -19.70
CA ARG A 111 6.03 12.07 -19.98
C ARG A 111 5.21 13.01 -20.86
N HIS A 112 4.17 12.45 -21.47
CA HIS A 112 3.15 13.24 -22.17
C HIS A 112 2.60 14.34 -21.25
N ASN A 113 2.38 15.52 -21.83
CA ASN A 113 1.88 16.73 -21.18
C ASN A 113 2.74 17.33 -20.06
N SER A 114 3.83 16.70 -19.61
CA SER A 114 4.65 17.23 -18.50
C SER A 114 5.19 18.63 -18.81
N LYS A 115 5.76 18.82 -20.00
CA LYS A 115 6.19 20.15 -20.49
C LYS A 115 5.02 21.13 -20.58
N HIS A 116 3.91 20.71 -21.18
CA HIS A 116 2.73 21.55 -21.39
C HIS A 116 2.17 22.09 -20.05
N TRP A 117 2.09 21.25 -19.02
CA TRP A 117 1.58 21.62 -17.71
C TRP A 117 2.55 22.46 -16.87
N ALA A 118 3.86 22.23 -17.03
CA ALA A 118 4.87 23.11 -16.46
C ALA A 118 4.77 24.52 -17.06
N GLU A 119 4.59 24.63 -18.38
CA GLU A 119 4.40 25.89 -19.09
C GLU A 119 3.09 26.61 -18.69
N LEU A 120 1.96 25.89 -18.57
CA LEU A 120 0.70 26.48 -18.07
C LEU A 120 0.88 27.05 -16.66
N THR A 121 1.54 26.29 -15.77
CA THR A 121 1.83 26.76 -14.42
C THR A 121 2.72 27.99 -14.44
N ALA A 122 3.78 27.99 -15.25
CA ALA A 122 4.67 29.14 -15.38
C ALA A 122 3.91 30.39 -15.87
N ALA A 123 3.03 30.25 -16.86
CA ALA A 123 2.22 31.33 -17.39
C ALA A 123 1.33 31.98 -16.31
N ILE A 124 0.68 31.17 -15.45
CA ILE A 124 -0.16 31.67 -14.35
C ILE A 124 0.63 32.61 -13.42
N PHE A 125 1.84 32.21 -13.03
CA PHE A 125 2.68 33.00 -12.12
C PHE A 125 3.25 34.26 -12.81
N LEU A 126 3.64 34.15 -14.08
CA LEU A 126 4.16 35.29 -14.85
C LEU A 126 3.08 36.35 -15.11
N HIS A 127 1.84 35.94 -15.43
CA HIS A 127 0.72 36.87 -15.61
C HIS A 127 0.35 37.58 -14.30
N ALA A 128 0.61 36.95 -13.16
CA ALA A 128 0.47 37.57 -11.84
C ALA A 128 1.68 38.44 -11.44
N GLY A 129 2.70 38.56 -12.30
CA GLY A 129 3.86 39.42 -12.09
C GLY A 129 4.96 38.83 -11.20
N TYR A 130 5.01 37.50 -11.04
CA TYR A 130 6.01 36.83 -10.21
C TYR A 130 7.14 36.19 -11.02
N PRO A 131 8.41 36.23 -10.54
CA PRO A 131 9.52 35.55 -11.20
C PRO A 131 9.34 34.04 -11.28
N VAL A 132 9.67 33.45 -12.44
CA VAL A 132 9.61 32.00 -12.67
C VAL A 132 10.93 31.50 -13.25
N LYS A 133 11.49 30.47 -12.63
CA LYS A 133 12.61 29.70 -13.16
C LYS A 133 12.07 28.39 -13.76
N LEU A 134 11.84 28.35 -15.06
CA LEU A 134 11.32 27.17 -15.76
C LEU A 134 12.48 26.44 -16.44
N PHE A 135 12.72 25.18 -16.09
CA PHE A 135 13.74 24.37 -16.80
C PHE A 135 13.36 24.24 -18.28
N GLY A 136 14.28 24.59 -19.19
CA GLY A 136 14.02 24.56 -20.64
C GLY A 136 14.00 23.16 -21.26
N MET A 137 14.48 22.16 -20.51
CA MET A 137 14.50 20.74 -20.91
C MET A 137 14.05 19.87 -19.75
N VAL A 138 13.78 18.59 -20.06
CA VAL A 138 13.45 17.58 -19.04
C VAL A 138 14.56 17.50 -17.97
N THR A 139 14.17 17.39 -16.72
CA THR A 139 15.08 17.55 -15.58
C THR A 139 14.79 16.52 -14.48
N PRO A 140 15.81 16.03 -13.75
CA PRO A 140 15.59 15.10 -12.65
C PRO A 140 14.88 15.81 -11.50
N THR A 141 13.95 15.12 -10.84
CA THR A 141 13.22 15.64 -9.67
C THR A 141 14.15 16.29 -8.62
N PRO A 142 15.32 15.72 -8.27
CA PRO A 142 16.32 16.32 -7.37
C PRO A 142 16.70 17.78 -7.65
N TYR A 143 16.61 18.24 -8.91
CA TYR A 143 16.96 19.60 -9.26
C TYR A 143 16.00 20.63 -8.68
N ILE A 144 14.75 20.26 -8.40
CA ILE A 144 13.75 21.16 -7.81
C ILE A 144 14.12 21.55 -6.38
N PRO A 145 14.21 20.63 -5.40
CA PRO A 145 14.64 20.96 -4.04
C PRO A 145 16.04 21.59 -4.01
N PHE A 146 16.98 21.14 -4.86
CA PHE A 146 18.29 21.78 -4.99
C PHE A 146 18.19 23.27 -5.38
N SER A 147 17.38 23.57 -6.40
CA SER A 147 17.20 24.93 -6.92
C SER A 147 16.50 25.83 -5.92
N ILE A 148 15.48 25.33 -5.21
CA ILE A 148 14.80 26.08 -4.14
C ILE A 148 15.83 26.51 -3.10
N ARG A 149 16.67 25.57 -2.63
CA ARG A 149 17.70 25.87 -1.63
C ARG A 149 18.75 26.86 -2.15
N LYS A 150 19.22 26.67 -3.39
CA LYS A 150 20.26 27.51 -4.01
C LYS A 150 19.78 28.95 -4.25
N TYR A 151 18.58 29.12 -4.77
CA TYR A 151 18.04 30.44 -5.14
C TYR A 151 17.13 31.04 -4.08
N LYS A 152 16.85 30.30 -3.00
CA LYS A 152 15.90 30.66 -1.93
C LYS A 152 14.51 30.96 -2.49
N CYS A 153 14.05 30.16 -3.46
CA CYS A 153 12.73 30.32 -4.07
C CYS A 153 11.62 30.17 -3.01
N ALA A 154 10.49 30.83 -3.22
CA ALA A 154 9.32 30.70 -2.36
C ALA A 154 8.71 29.28 -2.42
N ALA A 155 8.85 28.61 -3.57
CA ALA A 155 8.37 27.27 -3.79
C ALA A 155 9.03 26.63 -5.03
N GLY A 156 8.78 25.35 -5.24
CA GLY A 156 9.03 24.71 -6.52
C GLY A 156 8.08 23.58 -6.85
N ILE A 157 8.03 23.24 -8.13
CA ILE A 157 7.09 22.27 -8.69
C ILE A 157 7.82 21.33 -9.64
N MET A 158 7.51 20.04 -9.53
CA MET A 158 7.94 19.02 -10.48
C MET A 158 6.70 18.36 -11.09
N VAL A 159 6.57 18.45 -12.41
CA VAL A 159 5.51 17.76 -13.16
C VAL A 159 6.01 16.38 -13.56
N THR A 160 5.53 15.36 -12.87
CA THR A 160 5.92 13.95 -13.06
C THR A 160 5.01 13.02 -12.25
N ALA A 161 4.86 11.78 -12.71
CA ALA A 161 4.34 10.67 -11.92
C ALA A 161 5.42 9.65 -11.48
N SER A 162 6.71 9.98 -11.57
CA SER A 162 7.84 9.11 -11.17
C SER A 162 7.76 7.74 -11.85
N HIS A 163 7.63 6.64 -11.11
CA HIS A 163 7.61 5.26 -11.59
C HIS A 163 6.25 4.76 -12.10
N ASN A 164 5.18 5.58 -12.04
CA ASN A 164 3.83 5.20 -12.47
C ASN A 164 3.75 4.85 -13.99
N PRO A 165 2.67 4.20 -14.48
CA PRO A 165 2.51 3.87 -15.90
C PRO A 165 2.45 5.13 -16.79
N LYS A 166 2.67 5.01 -18.10
CA LYS A 166 2.69 6.15 -19.04
C LYS A 166 1.40 6.95 -19.10
N GLU A 167 0.27 6.32 -18.80
CA GLU A 167 -1.04 6.98 -18.77
C GLU A 167 -1.18 7.91 -17.57
N ASP A 168 -0.32 7.82 -16.57
CA ASP A 168 -0.32 8.66 -15.38
C ASP A 168 0.67 9.83 -15.52
N ASN A 169 0.28 10.97 -14.94
CA ASN A 169 1.16 12.10 -14.71
C ASN A 169 0.83 12.73 -13.34
N GLY A 170 1.57 13.74 -12.91
CA GLY A 170 1.49 14.26 -11.55
C GLY A 170 2.13 15.62 -11.37
N TYR A 171 1.95 16.15 -10.16
CA TYR A 171 2.28 17.52 -9.79
C TYR A 171 2.77 17.53 -8.33
N LYS A 172 4.09 17.45 -8.16
CA LYS A 172 4.77 17.49 -6.86
C LYS A 172 5.03 18.94 -6.45
N VAL A 173 4.70 19.29 -5.20
CA VAL A 173 4.87 20.65 -4.67
C VAL A 173 5.89 20.65 -3.52
N TYR A 174 6.81 21.61 -3.59
CA TYR A 174 7.88 21.82 -2.61
C TYR A 174 7.74 23.22 -1.99
N GLY A 175 7.92 23.29 -0.68
CA GLY A 175 7.90 24.55 0.08
C GLY A 175 9.22 25.32 0.02
N PRO A 176 9.29 26.53 0.63
CA PRO A 176 10.50 27.35 0.66
C PRO A 176 11.65 26.72 1.43
N ASN A 177 11.36 25.73 2.29
CA ASN A 177 12.36 24.94 3.00
C ASN A 177 13.04 23.88 2.13
N SER A 178 12.75 23.83 0.82
CA SER A 178 13.27 22.84 -0.14
C SER A 178 12.82 21.39 0.07
N ALA A 179 11.82 21.15 0.92
CA ALA A 179 11.22 19.82 1.10
C ALA A 179 9.81 19.77 0.52
N GLN A 180 9.34 18.55 0.24
CA GLN A 180 7.93 18.33 -0.10
C GLN A 180 7.03 18.77 1.07
N ILE A 181 5.88 19.34 0.74
CA ILE A 181 4.95 19.89 1.72
C ILE A 181 4.35 18.82 2.65
N ILE A 182 4.13 19.20 3.90
CA ILE A 182 3.46 18.40 4.95
C ILE A 182 2.33 19.23 5.58
N PRO A 183 1.39 18.63 6.33
CA PRO A 183 0.40 19.38 7.10
C PRO A 183 1.03 20.44 8.01
N PRO A 184 0.39 21.63 8.14
CA PRO A 184 -0.92 22.01 7.60
C PRO A 184 -0.90 22.61 6.18
N ALA A 185 0.27 22.79 5.56
CA ALA A 185 0.40 23.49 4.27
C ALA A 185 -0.41 22.82 3.13
N ASP A 186 -0.49 21.49 3.14
CA ASP A 186 -1.29 20.74 2.17
C ASP A 186 -2.79 21.09 2.21
N LYS A 187 -3.37 21.23 3.41
CA LYS A 187 -4.76 21.66 3.61
C LYS A 187 -4.96 23.13 3.23
N GLU A 188 -4.01 23.99 3.57
CA GLU A 188 -4.04 25.42 3.21
C GLU A 188 -4.03 25.58 1.68
N ILE A 189 -3.15 24.87 0.98
CA ILE A 189 -3.09 24.85 -0.49
C ILE A 189 -4.39 24.31 -1.08
N GLN A 190 -4.91 23.19 -0.55
CA GLN A 190 -6.17 22.61 -1.01
C GLN A 190 -7.32 23.61 -0.89
N GLN A 191 -7.41 24.32 0.24
CA GLN A 191 -8.44 25.35 0.44
C GLN A 191 -8.30 26.48 -0.59
N SER A 192 -7.09 26.98 -0.83
CA SER A 192 -6.86 28.00 -1.86
C SER A 192 -7.21 27.53 -3.28
N ILE A 193 -7.03 26.23 -3.59
CA ILE A 193 -7.49 25.65 -4.87
C ILE A 193 -9.02 25.65 -4.96
N LEU A 194 -9.72 25.28 -3.88
CA LEU A 194 -11.19 25.27 -3.85
C LEU A 194 -11.79 26.68 -3.97
N GLU A 195 -11.08 27.70 -3.51
CA GLU A 195 -11.47 29.11 -3.64
C GLU A 195 -11.16 29.68 -5.05
N ASN A 196 -10.40 28.97 -5.88
CA ASN A 196 -9.94 29.43 -7.20
C ASN A 196 -10.22 28.38 -8.29
N LEU A 197 -11.45 27.87 -8.34
CA LEU A 197 -11.84 26.85 -9.33
C LEU A 197 -12.17 27.41 -10.72
N GLU A 198 -12.55 28.68 -10.82
CA GLU A 198 -12.84 29.31 -12.10
C GLU A 198 -11.54 29.77 -12.77
N PRO A 199 -11.21 29.27 -13.98
CA PRO A 199 -10.00 29.67 -14.67
C PRO A 199 -9.97 31.17 -14.96
N TRP A 200 -8.94 31.89 -14.51
CA TRP A 200 -8.77 33.30 -14.85
C TRP A 200 -8.57 33.49 -16.36
N PRO A 201 -8.92 34.66 -16.93
CA PRO A 201 -8.82 34.89 -18.38
C PRO A 201 -7.45 34.59 -18.99
N THR A 202 -6.37 34.83 -18.26
CA THR A 202 -4.97 34.66 -18.72
C THR A 202 -4.38 33.27 -18.45
N SER A 203 -5.11 32.38 -17.79
CA SER A 203 -4.55 31.10 -17.29
C SER A 203 -4.13 30.13 -18.38
N TRP A 204 -4.71 30.29 -19.57
CA TRP A 204 -4.45 29.49 -20.75
C TRP A 204 -3.42 30.14 -21.69
N ASP A 205 -3.07 31.40 -21.44
CA ASP A 205 -2.22 32.19 -22.32
C ASP A 205 -0.74 31.94 -22.04
N LYS A 206 -0.17 30.98 -22.78
CA LYS A 206 1.25 30.66 -22.75
C LYS A 206 2.13 31.61 -23.58
N SER A 207 1.56 32.59 -24.30
CA SER A 207 2.35 33.51 -25.14
C SER A 207 3.33 34.35 -24.31
N ILE A 208 3.01 34.57 -23.02
CA ILE A 208 3.87 35.24 -22.05
C ILE A 208 5.23 34.56 -21.86
N LEU A 209 5.38 33.27 -22.22
CA LEU A 209 6.63 32.54 -22.07
C LEU A 209 7.70 32.95 -23.08
N SER A 210 7.35 33.62 -24.19
CA SER A 210 8.32 33.90 -25.26
C SER A 210 9.24 35.08 -24.98
N ASN A 211 8.81 36.11 -24.22
CA ASN A 211 9.57 37.36 -24.03
C ASN A 211 9.26 38.06 -22.68
N ASN A 212 9.19 37.30 -21.58
CA ASN A 212 8.96 37.90 -20.26
C ASN A 212 10.28 37.96 -19.46
N SER A 213 10.63 39.16 -18.98
CA SER A 213 11.85 39.41 -18.19
C SER A 213 11.87 38.71 -16.83
N LEU A 214 10.71 38.26 -16.34
CA LEU A 214 10.55 37.48 -15.11
C LEU A 214 10.75 35.97 -15.32
N LEU A 215 10.83 35.51 -16.57
CA LEU A 215 11.11 34.11 -16.91
C LEU A 215 12.61 33.89 -17.12
N SER A 216 13.14 32.80 -16.59
CA SER A 216 14.53 32.39 -16.81
C SER A 216 14.66 30.86 -16.86
N ASP A 217 15.60 30.35 -17.64
CA ASP A 217 15.97 28.93 -17.64
C ASP A 217 17.17 28.69 -16.71
N PRO A 218 16.99 28.00 -15.57
CA PRO A 218 18.06 27.77 -14.60
C PRO A 218 18.96 26.58 -14.98
N LEU A 219 18.67 25.80 -16.03
CA LEU A 219 19.25 24.48 -16.27
C LEU A 219 20.78 24.43 -16.23
N GLY A 220 21.44 25.32 -17.00
CA GLY A 220 22.91 25.36 -17.08
C GLY A 220 23.54 25.67 -15.73
N GLN A 221 23.07 26.72 -15.06
CA GLN A 221 23.62 27.17 -13.78
C GLN A 221 23.33 26.18 -12.64
N VAL A 222 22.13 25.59 -12.60
CA VAL A 222 21.77 24.54 -11.64
C VAL A 222 22.65 23.31 -11.83
N THR A 223 22.82 22.85 -13.08
CA THR A 223 23.67 21.70 -13.37
C THR A 223 25.10 21.92 -12.92
N CYS A 224 25.71 23.06 -13.25
CA CYS A 224 27.06 23.38 -12.82
C CYS A 224 27.20 23.42 -11.28
N ASN A 225 26.24 24.04 -10.59
CA ASN A 225 26.26 24.10 -9.12
C ASN A 225 26.07 22.73 -8.48
N TYR A 226 25.15 21.91 -9.01
CA TYR A 226 24.85 20.58 -8.51
C TYR A 226 26.07 19.66 -8.67
N LEU A 227 26.69 19.65 -9.85
CA LEU A 227 27.95 18.93 -10.09
C LEU A 227 29.07 19.42 -9.18
N GLY A 228 29.18 20.73 -8.95
CA GLY A 228 30.16 21.30 -8.03
C GLY A 228 29.99 20.78 -6.59
N VAL A 229 28.77 20.58 -6.11
CA VAL A 229 28.52 19.95 -4.80
C VAL A 229 29.02 18.51 -4.78
N ILE A 230 28.74 17.72 -5.81
CA ILE A 230 29.20 16.32 -5.90
C ILE A 230 30.73 16.24 -5.98
N PHE A 231 31.36 17.05 -6.83
CA PHE A 231 32.81 17.01 -7.03
C PHE A 231 33.58 17.51 -5.80
N ASN A 232 32.98 18.37 -4.98
CA ASN A 232 33.55 18.77 -3.70
C ASN A 232 33.27 17.75 -2.58
N ASP A 233 32.23 16.92 -2.72
CA ASP A 233 31.90 15.90 -1.73
C ASP A 233 32.78 14.65 -1.86
N ILE A 234 33.14 14.23 -3.08
CA ILE A 234 33.98 13.04 -3.26
C ILE A 234 35.40 13.25 -2.71
N LEU A 235 35.91 12.30 -1.91
CA LEU A 235 37.29 12.34 -1.43
C LEU A 235 38.27 12.10 -2.58
N PRO A 236 39.42 12.82 -2.64
CA PRO A 236 40.42 12.64 -3.69
C PRO A 236 40.88 11.18 -3.87
N GLU A 237 41.07 10.45 -2.77
CA GLU A 237 41.45 9.04 -2.79
C GLU A 237 40.42 8.15 -3.53
N PHE A 238 39.13 8.39 -3.36
CA PHE A 238 38.10 7.61 -4.06
C PHE A 238 38.02 7.98 -5.54
N LYS A 239 38.25 9.25 -5.88
CA LYS A 239 38.38 9.66 -7.28
C LYS A 239 39.56 8.98 -7.97
N GLU A 240 40.69 8.85 -7.28
CA GLU A 240 41.83 8.07 -7.81
C GLU A 240 41.49 6.59 -7.98
N ILE A 241 40.77 6.00 -7.03
CA ILE A 241 40.35 4.59 -7.10
C ILE A 241 39.43 4.38 -8.30
N ASN A 242 38.46 5.29 -8.54
CA ASN A 242 37.58 5.21 -9.70
C ASN A 242 38.38 5.14 -11.02
N LEU A 243 39.37 6.04 -11.17
CA LEU A 243 40.24 6.10 -12.35
C LEU A 243 41.13 4.85 -12.52
N LYS A 244 41.61 4.27 -11.41
CA LYS A 244 42.50 3.10 -11.41
C LYS A 244 41.74 1.79 -11.63
N GLN A 245 40.61 1.62 -10.94
CA GLN A 245 39.86 0.35 -10.91
C GLN A 245 39.19 0.04 -12.26
N LYS A 246 38.73 1.07 -12.98
CA LYS A 246 38.10 0.93 -14.30
C LYS A 246 36.95 -0.10 -14.32
N LEU A 247 36.18 -0.16 -13.23
CA LEU A 247 35.00 -1.01 -13.14
C LEU A 247 33.95 -0.54 -14.17
N LEU A 248 33.65 -1.38 -15.16
CA LEU A 248 32.61 -1.07 -16.15
C LEU A 248 31.22 -1.26 -15.54
N ILE A 249 30.44 -0.18 -15.49
CA ILE A 249 29.06 -0.17 -14.99
C ILE A 249 28.07 0.00 -16.14
N THR A 250 26.97 -0.76 -16.12
CA THR A 250 25.85 -0.57 -17.05
C THR A 250 24.79 0.32 -16.41
N HIS A 251 24.44 1.43 -17.05
CA HIS A 251 23.42 2.36 -16.59
C HIS A 251 22.17 2.30 -17.47
N THR A 252 21.00 2.34 -16.85
CA THR A 252 19.74 2.57 -17.55
C THR A 252 18.93 3.66 -16.85
N ALA A 253 18.33 4.56 -17.64
CA ALA A 253 17.35 5.52 -17.14
C ALA A 253 15.91 5.03 -17.32
N MET A 254 15.69 3.83 -17.87
CA MET A 254 14.36 3.29 -18.18
C MET A 254 13.49 4.27 -19.00
N HIS A 255 14.09 4.89 -20.03
CA HIS A 255 13.49 5.99 -20.82
C HIS A 255 13.19 7.27 -20.02
N GLY A 256 13.89 7.44 -18.91
CA GLY A 256 13.80 8.58 -18.02
C GLY A 256 14.80 9.69 -18.36
N VAL A 257 14.82 10.67 -17.47
CA VAL A 257 15.66 11.87 -17.60
C VAL A 257 17.08 11.70 -17.07
N GLY A 258 17.41 10.56 -16.45
CA GLY A 258 18.63 10.41 -15.64
C GLY A 258 19.95 10.40 -16.42
N THR A 259 20.00 9.81 -17.60
CA THR A 259 21.26 9.53 -18.33
C THR A 259 22.16 10.74 -18.54
N PRO A 260 21.68 11.89 -19.06
CA PRO A 260 22.55 13.04 -19.32
C PRO A 260 23.22 13.59 -18.07
N TYR A 261 22.58 13.41 -16.91
CA TYR A 261 23.07 13.90 -15.62
C TYR A 261 24.02 12.90 -14.97
N VAL A 262 23.66 11.62 -14.93
CA VAL A 262 24.55 10.55 -14.45
C VAL A 262 25.85 10.52 -15.26
N LYS A 263 25.77 10.68 -16.59
CA LYS A 263 26.94 10.80 -17.46
C LYS A 263 27.89 11.91 -17.02
N LYS A 264 27.38 13.14 -16.84
CA LYS A 264 28.18 14.28 -16.39
C LYS A 264 28.83 14.03 -15.03
N VAL A 265 28.13 13.35 -14.12
CA VAL A 265 28.71 12.97 -12.82
C VAL A 265 29.86 12.00 -13.03
N PHE A 266 29.60 10.87 -13.72
CA PHE A 266 30.56 9.79 -13.89
C PHE A 266 31.82 10.22 -14.64
N ASP A 267 31.66 11.00 -15.72
CA ASP A 267 32.77 11.60 -16.45
C ASP A 267 33.64 12.48 -15.53
N GLY A 268 33.03 13.27 -14.64
CA GLY A 268 33.76 14.15 -13.73
C GLY A 268 34.46 13.46 -12.55
N ILE A 269 34.00 12.27 -12.16
CA ILE A 269 34.59 11.46 -11.07
C ILE A 269 35.40 10.25 -11.56
N GLY A 270 35.57 10.09 -12.88
CA GLY A 270 36.38 9.04 -13.48
C GLY A 270 35.78 7.64 -13.41
N ILE A 271 34.46 7.51 -13.37
CA ILE A 271 33.76 6.21 -13.45
C ILE A 271 33.57 5.84 -14.92
N ILE A 272 33.95 4.61 -15.28
CA ILE A 272 33.69 4.06 -16.60
C ILE A 272 32.31 3.41 -16.61
N PHE A 273 31.50 3.79 -17.58
CA PHE A 273 30.17 3.23 -17.72
C PHE A 273 29.75 3.13 -19.18
N GLN A 274 28.69 2.38 -19.39
CA GLN A 274 27.95 2.29 -20.63
C GLN A 274 26.46 2.46 -20.33
N THR A 275 25.70 2.91 -21.32
CA THR A 275 24.25 3.02 -21.22
C THR A 275 23.59 1.80 -21.85
N VAL A 276 22.35 1.51 -21.45
CA VAL A 276 21.43 0.69 -22.24
C VAL A 276 20.91 1.56 -23.38
N PRO A 277 21.37 1.38 -24.64
CA PRO A 277 21.12 2.36 -25.70
C PRO A 277 19.63 2.62 -25.95
N GLU A 278 18.80 1.58 -25.86
CA GLU A 278 17.37 1.67 -26.10
C GLU A 278 16.58 2.29 -24.93
N GLN A 279 17.21 2.54 -23.78
CA GLN A 279 16.57 3.12 -22.58
C GLN A 279 17.25 4.40 -22.09
N GLN A 280 18.23 4.91 -22.83
CA GLN A 280 19.07 6.01 -22.37
C GLN A 280 18.40 7.38 -22.51
N ASP A 281 17.54 7.54 -23.52
CA ASP A 281 16.89 8.80 -23.86
C ASP A 281 15.44 8.85 -23.34
N PRO A 282 14.92 10.03 -22.96
CA PRO A 282 13.53 10.18 -22.53
C PRO A 282 12.54 9.74 -23.62
N ASP A 283 11.69 8.76 -23.32
CA ASP A 283 10.59 8.30 -24.19
C ASP A 283 9.28 8.21 -23.38
N PRO A 284 8.27 9.03 -23.68
CA PRO A 284 6.99 9.04 -22.95
C PRO A 284 6.21 7.73 -23.06
N GLU A 285 6.51 6.87 -24.05
CA GLU A 285 5.86 5.58 -24.21
C GLU A 285 6.46 4.47 -23.34
N PHE A 286 7.63 4.71 -22.72
CA PHE A 286 8.42 3.70 -22.01
C PHE A 286 8.55 2.41 -22.82
N SER A 287 8.85 2.52 -24.12
CA SER A 287 8.60 1.49 -25.15
C SER A 287 9.16 0.08 -24.89
N THR A 288 10.18 -0.05 -24.05
CA THR A 288 10.82 -1.35 -23.73
C THR A 288 10.40 -1.95 -22.38
N VAL A 289 9.60 -1.25 -21.58
CA VAL A 289 9.17 -1.69 -20.24
C VAL A 289 7.68 -1.49 -20.04
N LYS A 290 6.99 -2.46 -19.42
CA LYS A 290 5.56 -2.31 -19.10
C LYS A 290 5.33 -1.32 -17.96
N PHE A 291 6.25 -1.31 -17.00
CA PHE A 291 6.22 -0.46 -15.83
C PHE A 291 7.63 0.08 -15.61
N PRO A 292 7.85 1.40 -15.69
CA PRO A 292 9.18 1.98 -15.59
C PRO A 292 9.61 2.14 -14.12
N ASN A 293 9.56 1.03 -13.36
CA ASN A 293 9.94 1.00 -11.96
C ASN A 293 11.08 -0.02 -11.77
N PRO A 294 12.30 0.44 -11.47
CA PRO A 294 13.43 -0.48 -11.30
C PRO A 294 13.32 -1.35 -10.03
N GLU A 295 12.35 -1.05 -9.14
CA GLU A 295 12.02 -1.87 -7.96
C GLU A 295 11.36 -3.22 -8.32
N GLU A 296 10.76 -3.36 -9.52
CA GLU A 296 10.17 -4.64 -9.98
C GLU A 296 11.24 -5.73 -10.22
N GLY A 297 12.51 -5.37 -10.11
CA GLY A 297 13.64 -6.28 -10.23
C GLY A 297 13.78 -6.84 -11.63
N LYS A 298 13.80 -8.17 -11.76
CA LYS A 298 14.19 -8.82 -13.02
C LYS A 298 13.33 -8.38 -14.20
N SER A 299 12.01 -8.30 -14.04
CA SER A 299 11.09 -7.92 -15.12
C SER A 299 11.29 -6.50 -15.67
N SER A 300 11.90 -5.59 -14.89
CA SER A 300 12.26 -4.24 -15.34
C SER A 300 13.69 -4.13 -15.87
N LEU A 301 14.58 -5.06 -15.48
CA LEU A 301 16.03 -4.98 -15.73
C LEU A 301 16.54 -5.94 -16.82
N ASP A 302 15.68 -6.77 -17.41
CA ASP A 302 16.06 -7.76 -18.43
C ASP A 302 16.91 -7.19 -19.57
N LEU A 303 16.58 -5.99 -20.07
CA LEU A 303 17.38 -5.35 -21.12
C LEU A 303 18.75 -4.91 -20.60
N ALA A 304 18.82 -4.36 -19.39
CA ALA A 304 20.07 -3.99 -18.74
C ALA A 304 20.97 -5.21 -18.46
N PHE A 305 20.39 -6.36 -18.06
CA PHE A 305 21.14 -7.61 -17.92
C PHE A 305 21.76 -8.04 -19.25
N ARG A 306 20.99 -8.04 -20.33
CA ARG A 306 21.51 -8.39 -21.67
C ARG A 306 22.64 -7.46 -22.11
N THR A 307 22.48 -6.15 -21.95
CA THR A 307 23.52 -5.17 -22.30
C THR A 307 24.77 -5.35 -21.44
N ALA A 308 24.60 -5.58 -20.14
CA ALA A 308 25.72 -5.81 -19.23
C ALA A 308 26.48 -7.10 -19.57
N ASP A 309 25.77 -8.18 -19.87
CA ASP A 309 26.35 -9.47 -20.25
C ASP A 309 27.11 -9.40 -21.58
N GLN A 310 26.55 -8.71 -22.58
CA GLN A 310 27.20 -8.54 -23.89
C GLN A 310 28.51 -7.76 -23.82
N GLN A 311 28.62 -6.83 -22.88
CA GLN A 311 29.75 -5.90 -22.78
C GLN A 311 30.68 -6.22 -21.60
N GLY A 312 30.39 -7.26 -20.82
CA GLY A 312 31.22 -7.69 -19.70
C GLY A 312 31.16 -6.81 -18.46
N SER A 313 30.07 -6.07 -18.25
CA SER A 313 29.82 -5.31 -17.02
C SER A 313 29.28 -6.22 -15.92
N VAL A 314 29.70 -5.99 -14.67
CA VAL A 314 29.29 -6.81 -13.50
C VAL A 314 28.38 -6.06 -12.52
N VAL A 315 28.16 -4.76 -12.75
CA VAL A 315 27.28 -3.92 -11.93
C VAL A 315 26.33 -3.16 -12.85
N ILE A 316 25.04 -3.17 -12.50
CA ILE A 316 23.99 -2.37 -13.13
C ILE A 316 23.48 -1.33 -12.14
N LEU A 317 23.25 -0.12 -12.63
CA LEU A 317 22.58 0.97 -11.94
C LEU A 317 21.37 1.41 -12.76
N ALA A 318 20.20 1.47 -12.15
CA ALA A 318 18.95 1.81 -12.84
C ALA A 318 18.21 2.95 -12.12
N ASN A 319 17.92 4.03 -12.84
CA ASN A 319 17.06 5.10 -12.35
C ASN A 319 15.61 4.92 -12.84
N ASP A 320 14.66 5.43 -12.07
CA ASP A 320 13.28 5.61 -12.52
C ASP A 320 13.14 6.86 -13.43
N PRO A 321 11.98 7.09 -14.07
CA PRO A 321 11.83 8.10 -15.12
C PRO A 321 12.21 9.53 -14.74
N ASP A 322 11.98 9.95 -13.48
CA ASP A 322 12.32 11.28 -12.98
C ASP A 322 13.61 11.29 -12.15
N ALA A 323 14.34 10.17 -12.12
CA ALA A 323 15.64 9.97 -11.50
C ALA A 323 15.69 10.33 -10.00
N ASP A 324 14.58 10.13 -9.28
CA ASP A 324 14.56 10.25 -7.82
C ASP A 324 14.91 8.92 -7.14
N ARG A 325 14.75 7.77 -7.81
CA ARG A 325 15.10 6.44 -7.30
C ARG A 325 16.35 5.82 -7.95
N LEU A 326 16.92 4.83 -7.27
CA LEU A 326 18.03 4.02 -7.79
C LEU A 326 17.90 2.54 -7.39
N ALA A 327 17.92 1.63 -8.36
CA ALA A 327 18.18 0.22 -8.11
C ALA A 327 19.59 -0.18 -8.54
N CYS A 328 20.05 -1.31 -8.01
CA CYS A 328 21.33 -1.89 -8.37
C CYS A 328 21.22 -3.40 -8.48
N ALA A 329 21.97 -3.97 -9.43
CA ALA A 329 22.19 -5.40 -9.52
C ALA A 329 23.67 -5.70 -9.70
N GLU A 330 24.14 -6.81 -9.13
CA GLU A 330 25.51 -7.29 -9.26
C GLU A 330 25.53 -8.74 -9.75
N LYS A 331 26.41 -9.00 -10.72
CA LYS A 331 26.62 -10.34 -11.24
C LYS A 331 27.42 -11.19 -10.25
N GLN A 332 26.83 -12.27 -9.78
CA GLN A 332 27.44 -13.15 -8.79
C GLN A 332 28.44 -14.09 -9.48
N LYS A 333 29.70 -14.12 -9.01
CA LYS A 333 30.80 -14.84 -9.68
C LYS A 333 30.64 -16.36 -9.65
N ASP A 334 30.02 -16.88 -8.59
CA ASP A 334 29.81 -18.31 -8.32
C ASP A 334 28.68 -18.92 -9.16
N THR A 335 27.57 -18.20 -9.30
CA THR A 335 26.37 -18.68 -10.01
C THR A 335 26.24 -18.11 -11.43
N ASN A 336 27.03 -17.08 -11.75
CA ASN A 336 26.89 -16.28 -12.98
C ASN A 336 25.48 -15.65 -13.14
N GLN A 337 24.71 -15.54 -12.05
CA GLN A 337 23.38 -14.96 -12.02
C GLN A 337 23.41 -13.51 -11.52
N TRP A 338 22.43 -12.71 -11.94
CA TRP A 338 22.24 -11.36 -11.42
C TRP A 338 21.52 -11.39 -10.07
N LYS A 339 22.17 -10.88 -9.03
CA LYS A 339 21.52 -10.51 -7.76
C LYS A 339 21.01 -9.08 -7.89
N VAL A 340 19.69 -8.91 -7.83
CA VAL A 340 19.06 -7.58 -7.67
C VAL A 340 19.00 -7.28 -6.18
N PHE A 341 19.54 -6.13 -5.77
CA PHE A 341 19.46 -5.71 -4.37
C PHE A 341 18.12 -5.04 -4.09
N THR A 342 17.50 -5.40 -2.97
CA THR A 342 16.32 -4.69 -2.47
C THR A 342 16.69 -3.28 -2.00
N GLY A 343 15.72 -2.37 -1.91
CA GLY A 343 15.99 -1.03 -1.38
C GLY A 343 16.47 -1.02 0.07
N ASN A 344 16.11 -2.03 0.86
CA ASN A 344 16.64 -2.21 2.22
C ASN A 344 18.11 -2.66 2.22
N GLU A 345 18.50 -3.58 1.32
CA GLU A 345 19.90 -4.00 1.17
C GLU A 345 20.77 -2.82 0.74
N LEU A 346 20.30 -2.03 -0.23
CA LEU A 346 20.99 -0.81 -0.68
C LEU A 346 20.99 0.28 0.39
N GLY A 347 19.91 0.43 1.16
CA GLY A 347 19.85 1.34 2.30
C GLY A 347 20.89 0.99 3.37
N ALA A 348 21.09 -0.30 3.67
CA ALA A 348 22.12 -0.79 4.58
C ALA A 348 23.53 -0.47 4.06
N LEU A 349 23.79 -0.81 2.79
CA LEU A 349 25.08 -0.62 2.14
C LEU A 349 25.45 0.86 2.03
N LEU A 350 24.52 1.70 1.56
CA LEU A 350 24.73 3.14 1.45
C LEU A 350 24.84 3.78 2.83
N GLY A 351 24.06 3.36 3.82
CA GLY A 351 24.21 3.82 5.20
C GLY A 351 25.62 3.57 5.75
N TRP A 352 26.13 2.34 5.59
CA TRP A 352 27.51 1.99 5.95
C TRP A 352 28.52 2.85 5.19
N TRP A 353 28.35 2.99 3.87
CA TRP A 353 29.24 3.76 3.01
C TRP A 353 29.29 5.24 3.41
N MET A 354 28.14 5.85 3.69
CA MET A 354 28.05 7.25 4.13
C MET A 354 28.76 7.46 5.48
N LEU A 355 28.60 6.53 6.44
CA LEU A 355 29.33 6.60 7.71
C LEU A 355 30.85 6.43 7.51
N PHE A 356 31.25 5.48 6.66
CA PHE A 356 32.65 5.24 6.34
C PHE A 356 33.32 6.49 5.75
N GLN A 357 32.68 7.11 4.76
CA GLN A 357 33.16 8.37 4.19
C GLN A 357 33.16 9.52 5.20
N TYR A 358 32.13 9.62 6.04
CA TYR A 358 32.06 10.65 7.07
C TYR A 358 33.25 10.59 8.02
N ARG A 359 33.64 9.38 8.48
CA ARG A 359 34.80 9.16 9.35
C ARG A 359 36.11 9.54 8.67
N LYS A 360 36.25 9.22 7.38
CA LYS A 360 37.43 9.64 6.61
C LYS A 360 37.53 11.15 6.43
N LYS A 361 36.40 11.83 6.20
CA LYS A 361 36.33 13.30 6.11
C LYS A 361 36.57 13.98 7.46
N ASN A 362 36.23 13.33 8.57
CA ASN A 362 36.29 13.89 9.91
C ASN A 362 37.03 12.97 10.90
N PRO A 363 38.36 12.76 10.74
CA PRO A 363 39.11 11.88 11.62
C PRO A 363 39.03 12.34 13.08
N GLY A 364 38.69 11.43 13.99
CA GLY A 364 38.61 11.70 15.43
C GLY A 364 37.41 12.54 15.90
N LYS A 365 36.52 12.97 15.01
CA LYS A 365 35.30 13.70 15.38
C LYS A 365 34.28 12.76 16.01
N SER A 366 33.69 13.19 17.13
CA SER A 366 32.61 12.44 17.80
C SER A 366 31.38 12.31 16.91
N LEU A 367 30.70 11.17 17.02
CA LEU A 367 29.48 10.84 16.28
C LEU A 367 28.18 11.21 17.02
N GLU A 368 28.26 11.79 18.21
CA GLU A 368 27.11 12.20 19.04
C GLU A 368 26.16 13.20 18.37
N ASN A 369 26.64 13.95 17.36
CA ASN A 369 25.81 14.87 16.59
C ASN A 369 25.45 14.34 15.20
N VAL A 370 25.81 13.11 14.87
CA VAL A 370 25.57 12.48 13.57
C VAL A 370 24.27 11.70 13.58
N TYR A 371 23.46 11.90 12.53
CA TYR A 371 22.13 11.31 12.41
C TYR A 371 21.96 10.63 11.05
N MET A 372 21.24 9.51 11.06
CA MET A 372 20.62 8.95 9.87
C MET A 372 19.11 8.82 10.07
N VAL A 373 18.36 8.95 8.98
CA VAL A 373 16.89 8.98 9.02
C VAL A 373 16.29 7.95 8.05
N CYS A 374 15.26 7.20 8.43
CA CYS A 374 14.53 6.38 7.45
C CYS A 374 13.02 6.42 7.63
N SER A 375 12.30 5.76 6.73
CA SER A 375 10.87 5.51 6.88
C SER A 375 10.65 4.39 7.91
N THR A 376 9.53 4.41 8.65
CA THR A 376 9.20 3.40 9.66
C THR A 376 8.89 2.03 9.06
N VAL A 377 8.60 1.98 7.75
CA VAL A 377 8.38 0.74 6.99
C VAL A 377 9.67 0.22 6.33
N SER A 378 10.77 0.99 6.40
CA SER A 378 12.09 0.52 6.00
C SER A 378 12.73 -0.38 7.06
N SER A 379 13.72 -1.18 6.64
CA SER A 379 14.51 -1.99 7.56
C SER A 379 15.21 -1.11 8.60
N MET A 380 15.15 -1.53 9.86
CA MET A 380 15.75 -0.83 11.00
C MET A 380 17.27 -1.05 11.11
N ILE A 381 17.94 -1.47 10.04
CA ILE A 381 19.38 -1.77 10.03
C ILE A 381 20.22 -0.53 10.38
N LEU A 382 19.79 0.67 9.97
CA LEU A 382 20.49 1.89 10.37
C LEU A 382 20.44 2.12 11.88
N ARG A 383 19.41 1.62 12.58
CA ARG A 383 19.32 1.66 14.05
C ARG A 383 20.38 0.78 14.70
N THR A 384 20.64 -0.41 14.15
CA THR A 384 21.64 -1.33 14.71
C THR A 384 23.06 -0.82 14.43
N ILE A 385 23.31 -0.28 13.23
CA ILE A 385 24.56 0.40 12.91
C ILE A 385 24.76 1.61 13.85
N ALA A 386 23.72 2.44 14.06
CA ALA A 386 23.77 3.59 14.96
C ALA A 386 24.16 3.20 16.39
N LYS A 387 23.51 2.16 16.94
CA LYS A 387 23.81 1.65 18.28
C LYS A 387 25.23 1.12 18.40
N ALA A 388 25.71 0.38 17.40
CA ALA A 388 27.04 -0.21 17.40
C ALA A 388 28.15 0.85 17.22
N GLU A 389 27.90 1.87 16.41
CA GLU A 389 28.91 2.85 16.01
C GLU A 389 28.87 4.16 16.80
N GLY A 390 27.85 4.37 17.62
CA GLY A 390 27.74 5.53 18.53
C GLY A 390 27.20 6.81 17.88
N PHE A 391 26.33 6.69 16.87
CA PHE A 391 25.58 7.82 16.29
C PHE A 391 24.07 7.67 16.53
N HIS A 392 23.26 8.63 16.08
CA HIS A 392 21.82 8.62 16.28
C HIS A 392 21.02 8.19 15.05
N PHE A 393 19.91 7.50 15.29
CA PHE A 393 18.97 7.07 14.28
C PHE A 393 17.57 7.56 14.62
N ILE A 394 16.82 8.01 13.60
CA ILE A 394 15.42 8.41 13.72
C ILE A 394 14.62 7.79 12.57
N ASP A 395 13.49 7.17 12.86
CA ASP A 395 12.50 6.81 11.84
C ASP A 395 11.36 7.83 11.76
N THR A 396 10.71 7.89 10.61
CA THR A 396 9.63 8.82 10.30
C THR A 396 8.48 8.10 9.61
N LEU A 397 7.31 8.74 9.47
CA LEU A 397 6.20 8.19 8.69
C LEU A 397 6.63 7.93 7.23
N THR A 398 5.98 6.96 6.58
CA THR A 398 6.25 6.63 5.17
C THR A 398 6.06 7.84 4.25
N GLY A 399 6.98 8.00 3.30
CA GLY A 399 7.03 9.08 2.35
C GLY A 399 8.18 10.04 2.66
N PHE A 400 9.08 10.20 1.69
CA PHE A 400 10.28 11.02 1.82
C PHE A 400 10.07 12.48 2.25
N LYS A 401 8.86 13.02 2.12
CA LYS A 401 8.48 14.31 2.72
C LYS A 401 8.76 14.36 4.22
N TRP A 402 8.55 13.27 4.96
CA TRP A 402 8.79 13.21 6.40
C TRP A 402 10.27 13.10 6.71
N ILE A 403 11.00 12.26 5.96
CA ILE A 403 12.47 12.13 6.07
C ILE A 403 13.14 13.47 5.84
N GLY A 404 12.80 14.16 4.74
CA GLY A 404 13.40 15.44 4.38
C GLY A 404 13.09 16.55 5.40
N ASN A 405 11.83 16.68 5.84
CA ASN A 405 11.49 17.68 6.85
C ASN A 405 12.17 17.39 8.20
N LYS A 406 12.26 16.12 8.63
CA LYS A 406 13.00 15.75 9.84
C LYS A 406 14.49 16.05 9.70
N ALA A 407 15.08 15.82 8.53
CA ALA A 407 16.48 16.14 8.30
C ALA A 407 16.77 17.65 8.41
N LEU A 408 15.86 18.49 7.92
CA LEU A 408 15.95 19.95 8.07
C LEU A 408 15.78 20.42 9.52
N GLU A 409 14.87 19.80 10.28
CA GLU A 409 14.69 20.06 11.71
C GLU A 409 15.97 19.76 12.48
N LEU A 410 16.57 18.58 12.25
CA LEU A 410 17.84 18.17 12.85
C LEU A 410 18.98 19.13 12.48
N GLN A 411 19.10 19.49 11.20
CA GLN A 411 20.10 20.47 10.75
C GLN A 411 19.92 21.83 11.45
N SER A 412 18.68 22.28 11.63
CA SER A 412 18.38 23.55 12.32
C SER A 412 18.71 23.49 13.82
N ALA A 413 18.66 22.31 14.41
CA ALA A 413 19.10 22.03 15.78
C ALA A 413 20.62 21.79 15.90
N GLY A 414 21.40 22.07 14.85
CA GLY A 414 22.86 21.91 14.84
C GLY A 414 23.33 20.46 14.73
N LYS A 415 22.47 19.54 14.27
CA LYS A 415 22.81 18.12 14.05
C LYS A 415 23.23 17.86 12.61
N GLU A 416 24.08 16.86 12.41
CA GLU A 416 24.63 16.47 11.10
C GLU A 416 23.91 15.24 10.57
N VAL A 417 22.96 15.44 9.66
CA VAL A 417 22.29 14.35 8.96
C VAL A 417 23.12 13.93 7.75
N ILE A 418 23.60 12.70 7.76
CA ILE A 418 24.54 12.21 6.73
C ILE A 418 23.89 11.25 5.73
N PHE A 419 22.71 10.71 6.04
CA PHE A 419 22.00 9.81 5.16
C PHE A 419 20.51 9.74 5.51
N GLY A 420 19.66 9.60 4.48
CA GLY A 420 18.31 9.13 4.69
C GLY A 420 17.83 8.20 3.58
N PHE A 421 16.96 7.24 3.91
CA PHE A 421 16.43 6.32 2.90
C PHE A 421 15.01 5.84 3.15
N GLU A 422 14.38 5.38 2.07
CA GLU A 422 13.10 4.68 2.05
C GLU A 422 13.29 3.38 1.26
N GLU A 423 12.70 2.29 1.73
CA GLU A 423 12.81 0.94 1.17
C GLU A 423 12.33 0.85 -0.28
N ALA A 424 11.45 1.76 -0.70
CA ALA A 424 11.06 2.00 -2.08
C ALA A 424 12.18 2.70 -2.89
N ILE A 425 13.40 2.19 -2.76
CA ILE A 425 14.63 2.54 -3.50
C ILE A 425 14.96 4.04 -3.57
N GLY A 426 14.62 4.78 -2.52
CA GLY A 426 14.85 6.23 -2.42
C GLY A 426 15.95 6.56 -1.43
N TYR A 427 16.94 7.36 -1.83
CA TYR A 427 18.09 7.69 -0.98
C TYR A 427 18.44 9.19 -1.04
N MET A 428 18.78 9.74 0.11
CA MET A 428 19.30 11.09 0.30
C MET A 428 20.72 10.99 0.84
N CYS A 429 21.69 11.11 -0.07
CA CYS A 429 23.12 10.99 0.25
C CYS A 429 23.77 12.34 0.61
N SER A 430 23.03 13.44 0.59
CA SER A 430 23.55 14.78 0.91
C SER A 430 22.43 15.72 1.35
N MET A 431 22.72 16.63 2.28
CA MET A 431 21.80 17.71 2.66
C MET A 431 21.66 18.81 1.60
N ALA A 432 22.36 18.71 0.46
CA ALA A 432 22.17 19.60 -0.67
C ALA A 432 20.82 19.37 -1.38
N VAL A 433 20.31 18.14 -1.33
CA VAL A 433 19.01 17.74 -1.87
C VAL A 433 18.22 17.06 -0.76
N VAL A 434 17.16 17.69 -0.29
CA VAL A 434 16.37 17.18 0.84
C VAL A 434 15.12 16.41 0.35
N ASP A 435 15.36 15.52 -0.59
CA ASP A 435 14.44 14.53 -1.16
C ASP A 435 15.27 13.34 -1.65
N LYS A 436 14.65 12.33 -2.24
CA LYS A 436 15.36 11.26 -2.93
C LYS A 436 16.16 11.82 -4.09
N ASP A 437 17.38 11.32 -4.26
CA ASP A 437 18.30 11.73 -5.31
C ASP A 437 19.03 10.53 -5.90
N GLY A 438 18.40 9.93 -6.92
CA GLY A 438 18.90 8.78 -7.64
C GLY A 438 20.19 9.07 -8.43
N VAL A 439 20.45 10.32 -8.80
CA VAL A 439 21.70 10.73 -9.47
C VAL A 439 22.84 10.75 -8.46
N SER A 440 22.61 11.32 -7.27
CA SER A 440 23.61 11.32 -6.19
C SER A 440 23.88 9.91 -5.67
N ALA A 441 22.83 9.10 -5.51
CA ALA A 441 22.94 7.72 -5.09
C ALA A 441 23.74 6.89 -6.10
N ALA A 442 23.58 7.15 -7.41
CA ALA A 442 24.28 6.41 -8.46
C ALA A 442 25.80 6.59 -8.34
N TYR A 443 26.29 7.81 -8.13
CA TYR A 443 27.73 8.02 -8.00
C TYR A 443 28.27 7.50 -6.68
N GLN A 444 27.51 7.62 -5.59
CA GLN A 444 27.92 7.07 -4.30
C GLN A 444 28.06 5.56 -4.38
N LEU A 445 27.10 4.87 -5.01
CA LEU A 445 27.13 3.43 -5.18
C LEU A 445 28.19 2.98 -6.19
N ALA A 446 28.39 3.70 -7.30
CA ALA A 446 29.46 3.43 -8.27
C ALA A 446 30.86 3.58 -7.65
N THR A 447 31.05 4.60 -6.82
CA THR A 447 32.31 4.85 -6.09
C THR A 447 32.53 3.79 -5.02
N CYS A 448 31.48 3.43 -4.27
CA CYS A 448 31.51 2.32 -3.30
C CYS A 448 31.89 1.00 -3.99
N ALA A 449 31.27 0.68 -5.13
CA ALA A 449 31.60 -0.51 -5.92
C ALA A 449 33.06 -0.49 -6.38
N SER A 450 33.54 0.63 -6.93
CA SER A 450 34.95 0.76 -7.34
C SER A 450 35.92 0.57 -6.17
N TYR A 451 35.59 1.13 -5.00
CA TYR A 451 36.35 0.92 -3.77
C TYR A 451 36.38 -0.56 -3.36
N LEU A 452 35.23 -1.22 -3.26
CA LEU A 452 35.15 -2.63 -2.86
C LEU A 452 35.90 -3.55 -3.83
N TYR A 453 35.74 -3.34 -5.14
CA TYR A 453 36.43 -4.13 -6.14
C TYR A 453 37.96 -3.88 -6.13
N SER A 454 38.42 -2.69 -5.75
CA SER A 454 39.86 -2.43 -5.53
C SER A 454 40.43 -3.22 -4.35
N GLN A 455 39.56 -3.63 -3.41
CA GLN A 455 39.89 -4.50 -2.27
C GLN A 455 39.63 -5.97 -2.55
N GLY A 456 39.31 -6.33 -3.81
CA GLY A 456 38.97 -7.70 -4.20
C GLY A 456 37.62 -8.21 -3.66
N LYS A 457 36.75 -7.30 -3.18
CA LYS A 457 35.48 -7.62 -2.54
C LYS A 457 34.29 -7.18 -3.42
N THR A 458 33.21 -7.95 -3.43
CA THR A 458 31.97 -7.60 -4.15
C THR A 458 31.02 -6.77 -3.29
N ILE A 459 30.01 -6.16 -3.91
CA ILE A 459 28.95 -5.44 -3.19
C ILE A 459 28.21 -6.41 -2.26
N ASN A 460 27.86 -7.59 -2.76
CA ASN A 460 27.16 -8.60 -1.97
C ASN A 460 28.00 -9.10 -0.78
N GLN A 461 29.31 -9.29 -0.96
CA GLN A 461 30.20 -9.68 0.13
C GLN A 461 30.27 -8.59 1.22
N GLN A 462 30.38 -7.31 0.84
CA GLN A 462 30.35 -6.23 1.82
C GLN A 462 29.02 -6.16 2.56
N LEU A 463 27.90 -6.43 1.88
CA LEU A 463 26.59 -6.49 2.50
C LEU A 463 26.50 -7.63 3.53
N GLN A 464 27.06 -8.81 3.25
CA GLN A 464 27.13 -9.88 4.24
C GLN A 464 27.96 -9.48 5.45
N GLU A 465 29.10 -8.81 5.28
CA GLU A 465 29.89 -8.31 6.42
C GLU A 465 29.14 -7.27 7.27
N ILE A 466 28.31 -6.44 6.63
CA ILE A 466 27.40 -5.52 7.34
C ILE A 466 26.43 -6.33 8.19
N TYR A 467 25.84 -7.41 7.65
CA TYR A 467 24.95 -8.28 8.41
C TYR A 467 25.65 -9.05 9.53
N ASP A 468 26.85 -9.57 9.29
CA ASP A 468 27.64 -10.28 10.30
C ASP A 468 28.01 -9.35 11.47
N LYS A 469 28.33 -8.09 11.17
CA LYS A 469 28.75 -7.10 12.18
C LYS A 469 27.57 -6.46 12.93
N TYR A 470 26.50 -6.11 12.22
CA TYR A 470 25.39 -5.30 12.77
C TYR A 470 24.08 -6.07 12.95
N GLY A 471 24.08 -7.37 12.61
CA GLY A 471 22.91 -8.24 12.62
C GLY A 471 22.14 -8.21 11.30
N THR A 472 21.49 -9.33 10.98
CA THR A 472 20.56 -9.44 9.85
C THR A 472 19.16 -9.00 10.27
N LEU A 473 18.51 -8.17 9.45
CA LEU A 473 17.11 -7.80 9.62
C LEU A 473 16.33 -8.26 8.39
N SER A 474 15.55 -9.32 8.56
CA SER A 474 14.60 -9.77 7.55
C SER A 474 13.31 -8.94 7.69
N LEU A 475 13.00 -8.14 6.68
CA LEU A 475 11.72 -7.43 6.58
C LEU A 475 10.85 -8.15 5.56
N MET A 476 9.77 -8.75 6.02
CA MET A 476 8.74 -9.32 5.16
C MET A 476 7.61 -8.30 5.01
N LEU A 477 7.56 -7.60 3.87
CA LEU A 477 6.45 -6.69 3.56
C LEU A 477 5.31 -7.48 2.92
N GLN A 478 4.38 -7.94 3.75
CA GLN A 478 3.20 -8.68 3.28
C GLN A 478 2.06 -7.68 3.01
N LEU A 479 1.78 -7.39 1.73
CA LEU A 479 0.61 -6.60 1.31
C LEU A 479 -0.65 -7.48 1.44
N LEU A 480 -1.16 -7.62 2.66
CA LEU A 480 -2.35 -8.42 2.92
C LEU A 480 -3.58 -7.52 3.07
N LEU A 481 -4.40 -7.50 2.02
CA LEU A 481 -5.68 -6.76 1.95
C LEU A 481 -6.77 -7.29 2.92
N ILE A 482 -6.45 -8.26 3.79
CA ILE A 482 -7.43 -9.07 4.57
C ILE A 482 -7.10 -9.13 6.08
N ASP A 483 -5.91 -8.71 6.53
CA ASP A 483 -5.33 -9.08 7.85
C ASP A 483 -5.70 -8.22 9.05
N ILE A 484 -6.79 -7.46 8.98
CA ILE A 484 -7.15 -6.53 10.04
C ILE A 484 -8.39 -7.06 10.81
N PHE A 485 -9.02 -8.17 10.39
CA PHE A 485 -10.45 -8.41 10.63
C PHE A 485 -10.96 -9.59 11.54
N LEU A 486 -10.15 -10.47 12.19
CA LEU A 486 -10.61 -11.78 12.76
C LEU A 486 -10.52 -12.20 14.29
N PRO A 487 -9.59 -11.74 15.18
CA PRO A 487 -9.68 -11.83 16.71
C PRO A 487 -10.45 -10.90 17.76
N PHE A 488 -10.47 -9.56 17.75
CA PHE A 488 -11.32 -8.54 18.47
C PHE A 488 -12.87 -8.66 18.34
N VAL A 489 -13.41 -9.56 17.51
CA VAL A 489 -14.83 -9.97 17.40
C VAL A 489 -15.04 -11.04 18.42
N ALA A 490 -14.07 -11.94 18.61
CA ALA A 490 -14.09 -12.83 19.75
C ALA A 490 -14.03 -12.04 21.08
N LEU A 491 -13.27 -10.94 21.16
CA LEU A 491 -13.23 -10.07 22.36
C LEU A 491 -14.55 -9.31 22.57
N LEU A 492 -15.14 -8.75 21.50
CA LEU A 492 -16.43 -8.08 21.59
C LEU A 492 -17.56 -9.07 21.90
N GLU A 493 -17.56 -10.28 21.34
CA GLU A 493 -18.54 -11.33 21.66
C GLU A 493 -18.44 -11.79 23.12
N ILE A 494 -17.24 -11.94 23.69
CA ILE A 494 -17.07 -12.22 25.13
C ILE A 494 -17.61 -11.07 25.99
N LEU A 495 -17.43 -9.82 25.55
CA LEU A 495 -18.03 -8.65 26.20
C LEU A 495 -19.55 -8.60 26.00
N THR A 496 -20.06 -9.04 24.85
CA THR A 496 -21.51 -9.10 24.52
C THR A 496 -22.21 -10.21 25.32
N VAL A 497 -21.54 -11.33 25.55
CA VAL A 497 -22.00 -12.44 26.40
C VAL A 497 -22.01 -12.03 27.89
N ASN A 498 -21.09 -11.15 28.31
CA ASN A 498 -21.07 -10.60 29.67
C ASN A 498 -21.96 -9.35 29.85
N SER A 499 -22.34 -8.65 28.76
CA SER A 499 -23.26 -7.51 28.79
C SER A 499 -24.63 -7.92 28.26
N SER A 500 -25.39 -8.57 29.12
CA SER A 500 -26.83 -8.78 28.95
C SER A 500 -27.56 -7.52 28.44
N THR A 501 -28.20 -7.63 27.27
CA THR A 501 -29.18 -6.72 26.65
C THR A 501 -28.71 -5.37 26.11
N TRP A 502 -28.82 -5.14 24.80
CA TRP A 502 -28.85 -3.80 24.22
C TRP A 502 -30.30 -3.48 23.85
N GLN A 503 -30.92 -2.46 24.45
CA GLN A 503 -32.18 -1.91 23.96
C GLN A 503 -31.86 -0.98 22.77
N PHE A 504 -32.09 -1.46 21.54
CA PHE A 504 -31.97 -0.64 20.35
C PHE A 504 -33.25 0.19 20.14
N SER A 505 -33.11 1.42 19.62
CA SER A 505 -34.26 2.16 19.13
C SER A 505 -34.94 1.38 18.00
N SER A 506 -36.26 1.51 17.89
CA SER A 506 -37.07 0.85 16.85
C SER A 506 -36.57 1.09 15.43
N GLU A 507 -35.83 2.17 15.21
CA GLU A 507 -35.27 2.61 13.93
C GLU A 507 -34.00 1.84 13.50
N LEU A 508 -33.31 1.14 14.42
CA LEU A 508 -32.02 0.47 14.15
C LEU A 508 -32.08 -1.07 14.14
N CYS A 509 -33.22 -1.64 14.53
CA CYS A 509 -33.44 -3.08 14.62
C CYS A 509 -33.15 -3.82 13.30
N TRP A 510 -33.62 -3.27 12.17
CA TRP A 510 -33.43 -3.88 10.84
C TRP A 510 -31.96 -3.92 10.41
N PHE A 511 -31.19 -2.87 10.72
CA PHE A 511 -29.78 -2.77 10.35
C PHE A 511 -28.92 -3.75 11.18
N TYR A 512 -29.20 -3.85 12.48
CA TYR A 512 -28.54 -4.80 13.36
C TYR A 512 -28.80 -6.25 12.93
N ASN A 513 -30.08 -6.64 12.76
CA ASN A 513 -30.44 -8.02 12.42
C ASN A 513 -29.90 -8.43 11.04
N GLY A 514 -29.99 -7.55 10.04
CA GLY A 514 -29.40 -7.79 8.73
C GLY A 514 -27.88 -7.96 8.75
N SER A 515 -27.18 -7.07 9.44
CA SER A 515 -25.71 -7.09 9.51
C SER A 515 -25.20 -8.29 10.31
N GLU A 516 -25.85 -8.60 11.43
CA GLU A 516 -25.52 -9.74 12.27
C GLU A 516 -25.62 -11.06 11.50
N VAL A 517 -26.73 -11.27 10.80
CA VAL A 517 -26.92 -12.41 9.92
C VAL A 517 -25.83 -12.50 8.86
N PHE A 518 -25.51 -11.37 8.23
CA PHE A 518 -24.52 -11.31 7.17
C PHE A 518 -23.15 -11.77 7.68
N PHE A 519 -22.68 -11.21 8.80
CA PHE A 519 -21.36 -11.53 9.36
C PHE A 519 -21.28 -12.94 9.95
N ASN A 520 -22.33 -13.43 10.60
CA ASN A 520 -22.39 -14.80 11.12
C ASN A 520 -22.33 -15.83 10.00
N THR A 521 -23.09 -15.58 8.91
CA THR A 521 -23.11 -16.47 7.74
C THR A 521 -21.75 -16.43 7.03
N LEU A 522 -21.19 -15.24 6.82
CA LEU A 522 -19.88 -15.07 6.19
C LEU A 522 -18.76 -15.78 6.97
N THR A 523 -18.72 -15.63 8.28
CA THR A 523 -17.71 -16.24 9.15
C THR A 523 -17.76 -17.77 9.03
N LEU A 524 -18.94 -18.37 9.11
CA LEU A 524 -19.13 -19.81 8.97
C LEU A 524 -18.63 -20.34 7.62
N TRP A 525 -18.99 -19.68 6.51
CA TRP A 525 -18.56 -20.09 5.18
C TRP A 525 -17.05 -19.92 4.97
N LEU A 526 -16.43 -18.88 5.53
CA LEU A 526 -14.98 -18.72 5.49
C LEU A 526 -14.24 -19.79 6.30
N THR A 527 -14.73 -20.12 7.50
CA THR A 527 -14.18 -21.23 8.31
C THR A 527 -14.29 -22.57 7.58
N LEU A 528 -15.41 -22.83 6.91
CA LEU A 528 -15.58 -24.01 6.06
C LEU A 528 -14.56 -24.06 4.92
N CYS A 529 -14.39 -22.96 4.19
CA CYS A 529 -13.41 -22.86 3.11
C CYS A 529 -11.98 -23.10 3.61
N LEU A 530 -11.62 -22.52 4.76
CA LEU A 530 -10.33 -22.75 5.41
C LEU A 530 -10.13 -24.23 5.71
N ASN A 531 -11.11 -24.89 6.34
CA ASN A 531 -11.01 -26.31 6.67
C ASN A 531 -10.80 -27.19 5.43
N PHE A 532 -11.58 -27.00 4.38
CA PHE A 532 -11.44 -27.78 3.14
C PHE A 532 -10.14 -27.47 2.38
N HIS A 533 -9.66 -26.24 2.46
CA HIS A 533 -8.35 -25.87 1.91
C HIS A 533 -7.22 -26.60 2.63
N VAL A 534 -7.20 -26.59 3.96
CA VAL A 534 -6.20 -27.29 4.78
C VAL A 534 -6.28 -28.81 4.58
N ILE A 535 -7.48 -29.38 4.49
CA ILE A 535 -7.70 -30.80 4.16
C ILE A 535 -7.07 -31.15 2.80
N SER A 536 -7.21 -30.27 1.82
CA SER A 536 -6.67 -30.45 0.47
C SER A 536 -5.15 -30.39 0.45
N LEU A 537 -4.55 -29.38 1.11
CA LEU A 537 -3.10 -29.27 1.28
C LEU A 537 -2.50 -30.50 1.97
N TRP A 538 -3.16 -30.98 3.03
CA TRP A 538 -2.77 -32.21 3.70
C TRP A 538 -2.76 -33.42 2.76
N ASN A 539 -3.83 -33.60 1.98
CA ASN A 539 -3.95 -34.72 1.05
C ASN A 539 -2.87 -34.66 -0.03
N LEU A 540 -2.57 -33.47 -0.55
CA LEU A 540 -1.55 -33.25 -1.56
C LEU A 540 -0.17 -33.64 -1.03
N HIS A 541 0.19 -33.15 0.16
CA HIS A 541 1.45 -33.48 0.81
C HIS A 541 1.61 -34.97 1.08
N ASN A 542 0.59 -35.61 1.66
CA ASN A 542 0.62 -37.05 1.93
C ASN A 542 0.75 -37.87 0.64
N ARG A 543 0.04 -37.50 -0.44
CA ARG A 543 0.13 -38.17 -1.73
C ARG A 543 1.55 -38.10 -2.28
N ASN A 544 2.20 -36.95 -2.18
CA ASN A 544 3.58 -36.76 -2.66
C ASN A 544 4.58 -37.64 -1.88
N ILE A 545 4.42 -37.76 -0.56
CA ILE A 545 5.22 -38.68 0.27
C ILE A 545 5.03 -40.14 -0.18
N THR A 546 3.79 -40.61 -0.33
CA THR A 546 3.52 -42.02 -0.71
C THR A 546 3.88 -42.37 -2.15
N THR A 547 3.81 -41.41 -3.09
CA THR A 547 3.99 -41.70 -4.53
C THR A 547 5.44 -41.54 -4.98
N TYR A 548 6.21 -40.67 -4.33
CA TYR A 548 7.56 -40.31 -4.80
C TYR A 548 8.68 -40.60 -3.79
N GLY A 549 8.36 -41.11 -2.59
CA GLY A 549 9.36 -41.48 -1.57
C GLY A 549 10.15 -40.30 -0.98
N VAL A 550 9.73 -39.06 -1.24
CA VAL A 550 10.43 -37.84 -0.83
C VAL A 550 10.01 -37.50 0.61
N LYS A 551 10.97 -37.58 1.55
CA LYS A 551 10.76 -37.20 2.97
C LYS A 551 10.74 -35.68 3.19
N ASP A 552 11.28 -34.90 2.27
CA ASP A 552 11.46 -33.45 2.36
C ASP A 552 10.81 -32.71 1.17
N ALA A 553 9.48 -32.80 1.03
CA ALA A 553 8.76 -31.89 0.13
C ALA A 553 8.53 -30.57 0.87
N SER A 554 9.36 -29.55 0.61
CA SER A 554 9.19 -28.19 1.13
C SER A 554 7.97 -27.52 0.49
N ILE A 555 7.15 -26.86 1.30
CA ILE A 555 6.11 -25.94 0.80
C ILE A 555 6.78 -24.59 0.66
N ALA A 556 7.13 -24.23 -0.56
CA ALA A 556 7.63 -22.89 -0.88
C ALA A 556 6.44 -22.04 -1.34
N CYS A 557 6.06 -21.05 -0.53
CA CYS A 557 5.20 -19.98 -0.99
C CYS A 557 6.10 -18.94 -1.64
N ASP A 558 6.09 -18.85 -2.97
CA ASP A 558 6.81 -17.82 -3.71
C ASP A 558 6.03 -16.49 -3.64
N GLU A 559 6.73 -15.36 -3.75
CA GLU A 559 6.19 -14.00 -3.58
C GLU A 559 5.12 -13.62 -4.64
N SER A 560 4.86 -14.52 -5.59
CA SER A 560 3.80 -14.45 -6.60
C SER A 560 2.42 -14.97 -6.13
N SER A 561 2.14 -15.17 -4.83
CA SER A 561 0.87 -15.78 -4.35
C SER A 561 0.50 -17.12 -5.03
N GLU A 562 1.51 -17.84 -5.52
CA GLU A 562 1.38 -19.21 -6.00
C GLU A 562 1.91 -20.11 -4.87
N CYS A 563 1.07 -20.99 -4.32
CA CYS A 563 1.54 -22.06 -3.45
C CYS A 563 2.14 -23.15 -4.34
N LEU A 564 3.46 -23.17 -4.45
CA LEU A 564 4.19 -24.15 -5.24
C LEU A 564 4.64 -25.30 -4.33
N VAL A 565 4.41 -26.54 -4.78
CA VAL A 565 5.04 -27.73 -4.18
C VAL A 565 6.08 -28.21 -5.17
N THR A 566 7.34 -27.83 -4.97
CA THR A 566 8.44 -28.20 -5.85
C THR A 566 9.13 -29.48 -5.35
N ASN A 567 9.50 -30.36 -6.29
CA ASN A 567 10.32 -31.54 -6.03
C ASN A 567 11.80 -31.15 -6.08
N GLU A 568 12.44 -30.87 -4.95
CA GLU A 568 13.91 -30.80 -4.92
C GLU A 568 14.48 -32.22 -4.76
N ARG A 569 14.99 -32.80 -5.86
CA ARG A 569 15.95 -33.90 -5.76
C ARG A 569 17.35 -33.29 -5.68
N GLY A 570 18.01 -33.47 -4.53
CA GLY A 570 19.47 -33.45 -4.49
C GLY A 570 20.01 -34.58 -5.36
N VAL A 571 20.72 -34.23 -6.44
CA VAL A 571 21.44 -35.18 -7.26
C VAL A 571 22.89 -35.18 -6.79
N SER A 572 23.25 -36.19 -6.00
CA SER A 572 24.63 -36.66 -5.89
C SER A 572 24.97 -37.48 -7.14
N ASN A 573 26.12 -37.19 -7.74
CA ASN A 573 26.67 -37.87 -8.92
C ASN A 573 26.72 -39.40 -8.73
N GLU A 574 26.19 -40.15 -9.70
CA GLU A 574 26.91 -41.23 -10.42
C GLU A 574 26.02 -41.80 -11.55
N THR A 575 26.63 -41.92 -12.75
CA THR A 575 26.35 -42.80 -13.89
C THR A 575 24.91 -43.23 -14.22
N TYR A 576 24.43 -42.93 -15.43
CA TYR A 576 23.81 -43.90 -16.38
C TYR A 576 23.42 -43.19 -17.70
N GLU A 577 23.99 -43.67 -18.81
CA GLU A 577 23.53 -43.36 -20.16
C GLU A 577 22.23 -44.10 -20.52
N ALA A 578 21.39 -43.41 -21.30
CA ALA A 578 20.38 -43.91 -22.26
C ALA A 578 19.25 -44.85 -21.78
N SER A 579 18.01 -44.34 -21.73
CA SER A 579 16.89 -44.80 -22.58
C SER A 579 15.50 -44.29 -22.11
N THR A 580 14.72 -43.80 -23.08
CA THR A 580 13.24 -43.82 -23.15
C THR A 580 12.39 -43.09 -22.10
N SER A 581 11.88 -41.92 -22.52
CA SER A 581 10.47 -41.49 -22.45
C SER A 581 9.57 -42.12 -21.37
N LYS A 582 9.47 -41.45 -20.22
CA LYS A 582 8.21 -41.31 -19.47
C LYS A 582 8.14 -39.87 -18.96
N GLU A 583 7.27 -39.06 -19.57
CA GLU A 583 6.84 -37.78 -19.02
C GLU A 583 6.45 -37.98 -17.55
N THR A 584 7.26 -37.45 -16.65
CA THR A 584 6.83 -37.18 -15.29
C THR A 584 5.98 -35.92 -15.36
N ALA A 585 4.71 -36.07 -15.73
CA ALA A 585 3.75 -34.99 -15.66
C ALA A 585 3.60 -34.54 -14.20
N SER A 586 4.29 -33.46 -13.83
CA SER A 586 3.96 -32.68 -12.64
C SER A 586 2.55 -32.15 -12.83
N ARG A 587 1.58 -32.71 -12.11
CA ARG A 587 0.26 -32.08 -11.99
C ARG A 587 0.41 -30.91 -11.00
N GLU A 588 0.81 -29.76 -11.51
CA GLU A 588 0.66 -28.48 -10.83
C GLU A 588 -0.84 -28.18 -10.67
N ILE A 589 -1.29 -27.99 -9.43
CA ILE A 589 -2.60 -27.41 -9.13
C ILE A 589 -2.32 -26.07 -8.48
N ASN A 590 -2.37 -25.00 -9.28
CA ASN A 590 -2.20 -23.64 -8.78
C ASN A 590 -3.57 -23.07 -8.39
N ILE A 591 -3.64 -22.43 -7.23
CA ILE A 591 -4.84 -21.73 -6.76
C ILE A 591 -4.64 -20.25 -7.07
N ASP A 592 -5.34 -19.73 -8.07
CA ASP A 592 -5.18 -18.35 -8.57
C ASP A 592 -6.09 -17.37 -7.82
N TYR A 593 -5.47 -16.53 -6.99
CA TYR A 593 -6.10 -15.45 -6.23
C TYR A 593 -6.18 -14.12 -7.01
N ARG A 594 -5.53 -14.02 -8.17
CA ARG A 594 -5.32 -12.76 -8.93
C ARG A 594 -5.72 -12.87 -10.40
N LYS A 595 -6.85 -13.50 -10.73
CA LYS A 595 -7.54 -13.38 -12.05
C LYS A 595 -6.60 -13.51 -13.27
N LYS A 596 -5.53 -14.30 -13.19
CA LYS A 596 -4.56 -14.55 -14.25
C LYS A 596 -4.71 -16.00 -14.69
N LYS A 597 -5.72 -16.25 -15.54
CA LYS A 597 -5.97 -17.57 -16.14
C LYS A 597 -4.69 -18.14 -16.81
N LYS A 598 -4.05 -19.14 -16.21
CA LYS A 598 -3.36 -20.21 -16.95
C LYS A 598 -4.26 -21.45 -17.03
N ARG A 599 -3.95 -22.36 -17.95
CA ARG A 599 -4.84 -23.43 -18.45
C ARG A 599 -5.18 -24.53 -17.43
N ASN A 600 -4.54 -24.55 -16.25
CA ASN A 600 -4.72 -25.55 -15.18
C ASN A 600 -4.98 -24.95 -13.77
N ASP A 601 -5.22 -23.63 -13.66
CA ASP A 601 -5.32 -22.96 -12.37
C ASP A 601 -6.78 -22.87 -11.88
N PHE A 602 -7.01 -23.10 -10.59
CA PHE A 602 -8.33 -23.00 -9.95
C PHE A 602 -8.52 -21.59 -9.37
N SER A 603 -9.33 -20.75 -10.02
CA SER A 603 -9.59 -19.39 -9.55
C SER A 603 -10.54 -19.39 -8.34
N ILE A 604 -10.11 -18.75 -7.25
CA ILE A 604 -10.93 -18.65 -6.02
C ILE A 604 -11.77 -17.37 -5.93
N ILE A 605 -11.56 -16.42 -6.84
CA ILE A 605 -12.28 -15.14 -6.88
C ILE A 605 -13.78 -15.39 -7.13
N LEU A 606 -14.12 -16.26 -8.09
CA LEU A 606 -15.51 -16.55 -8.41
C LEU A 606 -16.21 -17.29 -7.24
N PRO A 607 -15.65 -18.37 -6.66
CA PRO A 607 -16.18 -18.97 -5.43
C PRO A 607 -16.33 -17.96 -4.28
N SER A 608 -15.34 -17.10 -4.05
CA SER A 608 -15.37 -16.10 -2.98
C SER A 608 -16.46 -15.05 -3.23
N ALA A 609 -16.56 -14.53 -4.45
CA ALA A 609 -17.62 -13.60 -4.84
C ALA A 609 -19.02 -14.24 -4.72
N MET A 610 -19.14 -15.54 -5.02
CA MET A 610 -20.38 -16.29 -4.83
C MET A 610 -20.74 -16.46 -3.36
N ILE A 611 -19.77 -16.71 -2.47
CA ILE A 611 -19.99 -16.75 -1.02
C ILE A 611 -20.49 -15.39 -0.53
N TRP A 612 -19.85 -14.30 -0.94
CA TRP A 612 -20.27 -12.94 -0.58
C TRP A 612 -21.68 -12.62 -1.10
N PHE A 613 -21.97 -12.94 -2.35
CA PHE A 613 -23.29 -12.78 -2.94
C PHE A 613 -24.35 -13.58 -2.16
N PHE A 614 -24.06 -14.85 -1.85
CA PHE A 614 -24.95 -15.72 -1.11
C PHE A 614 -25.21 -15.23 0.33
N CYS A 615 -24.16 -14.83 1.06
CA CYS A 615 -24.29 -14.27 2.40
C CYS A 615 -25.10 -12.97 2.39
N PHE A 616 -24.88 -12.11 1.39
CA PHE A 616 -25.66 -10.88 1.23
C PHE A 616 -27.12 -11.19 0.92
N SER A 617 -27.41 -12.08 -0.03
CA SER A 617 -28.78 -12.52 -0.35
C SER A 617 -29.51 -13.11 0.85
N LEU A 618 -28.84 -13.91 1.67
CA LEU A 618 -29.42 -14.48 2.90
C LEU A 618 -29.67 -13.43 3.99
N SER A 619 -28.99 -12.28 3.95
CA SER A 619 -29.16 -11.20 4.93
C SER A 619 -30.28 -10.21 4.57
N ILE A 620 -30.64 -10.09 3.28
CA ILE A 620 -31.66 -9.14 2.79
C ILE A 620 -33.00 -9.25 3.55
N PRO A 621 -33.55 -10.46 3.81
CA PRO A 621 -34.80 -10.55 4.57
C PRO A 621 -34.70 -9.95 5.98
N SER A 622 -33.55 -10.08 6.62
CA SER A 622 -33.31 -9.51 7.95
C SER A 622 -33.09 -8.00 7.92
N PHE A 623 -32.64 -7.43 6.79
CA PHE A 623 -32.62 -5.97 6.58
C PHE A 623 -34.00 -5.37 6.24
N VAL A 624 -34.88 -6.14 5.60
CA VAL A 624 -36.12 -5.59 5.02
C VAL A 624 -37.36 -5.92 5.85
N LEU A 625 -37.38 -7.06 6.55
CA LEU A 625 -38.59 -7.60 7.18
C LEU A 625 -38.53 -7.61 8.72
N SER A 626 -37.48 -7.03 9.31
CA SER A 626 -37.33 -6.90 10.75
C SER A 626 -38.13 -5.72 11.30
N ALA A 627 -38.78 -5.92 12.44
CA ALA A 627 -39.48 -4.89 13.20
C ALA A 627 -39.44 -5.19 14.70
N VAL A 628 -39.80 -4.21 15.53
CA VAL A 628 -39.66 -4.28 16.98
C VAL A 628 -40.99 -4.65 17.64
N LEU A 629 -40.98 -5.71 18.45
CA LEU A 629 -42.02 -6.03 19.41
C LEU A 629 -41.71 -5.36 20.74
N ASN A 630 -42.65 -4.55 21.23
CA ASN A 630 -42.55 -3.91 22.53
C ASN A 630 -43.36 -4.71 23.56
N PHE A 631 -42.69 -5.18 24.59
CA PHE A 631 -43.25 -5.76 25.82
C PHE A 631 -43.32 -4.67 26.90
N LYS A 632 -44.00 -4.95 28.03
CA LYS A 632 -44.25 -3.97 29.10
C LYS A 632 -42.99 -3.22 29.58
N ASP A 633 -41.83 -3.88 29.58
CA ASP A 633 -40.56 -3.31 30.04
C ASP A 633 -39.38 -3.54 29.06
N GLU A 634 -39.60 -4.15 27.90
CA GLU A 634 -38.52 -4.56 26.97
C GLU A 634 -38.93 -4.46 25.49
N SER A 635 -37.97 -4.22 24.59
CA SER A 635 -38.17 -4.19 23.14
C SER A 635 -37.30 -5.24 22.45
N ILE A 636 -37.89 -6.11 21.64
CA ILE A 636 -37.19 -7.19 20.92
C ILE A 636 -37.37 -7.04 19.41
N CYS A 637 -36.28 -7.19 18.65
CA CYS A 637 -36.29 -7.17 17.19
C CYS A 637 -36.67 -8.55 16.63
N VAL A 638 -37.70 -8.63 15.78
CA VAL A 638 -38.20 -9.88 15.17
C VAL A 638 -38.59 -9.67 13.71
N ILE A 639 -38.71 -10.74 12.93
CA ILE A 639 -39.23 -10.67 11.55
C ILE A 639 -40.75 -10.85 11.60
N ILE A 640 -41.53 -9.87 11.11
CA ILE A 640 -42.98 -9.75 11.41
C ILE A 640 -43.92 -10.35 10.32
N GLU A 641 -43.42 -10.79 9.18
CA GLU A 641 -44.32 -11.13 8.07
C GLU A 641 -45.07 -12.48 8.26
N HIS A 642 -46.34 -12.42 8.67
CA HIS A 642 -47.15 -13.59 9.04
C HIS A 642 -47.49 -14.58 7.90
N THR A 643 -47.31 -14.21 6.62
CA THR A 643 -47.78 -15.03 5.47
C THR A 643 -46.67 -15.86 4.83
N PHE A 644 -45.43 -15.34 4.83
CA PHE A 644 -44.24 -16.01 4.28
C PHE A 644 -43.10 -16.15 5.30
N GLY A 645 -43.22 -15.51 6.48
CA GLY A 645 -42.17 -15.41 7.48
C GLY A 645 -41.70 -16.75 8.01
N ASP A 646 -42.60 -17.70 8.30
CA ASP A 646 -42.20 -19.01 8.81
C ASP A 646 -41.44 -19.81 7.75
N THR A 647 -41.96 -19.90 6.52
CA THR A 647 -41.29 -20.57 5.40
C THR A 647 -39.95 -19.93 5.08
N LEU A 648 -39.89 -18.60 5.03
CA LEU A 648 -38.66 -17.86 4.77
C LEU A 648 -37.65 -18.02 5.90
N GLN A 649 -38.07 -18.00 7.17
CA GLN A 649 -37.21 -18.26 8.32
C GLN A 649 -36.67 -19.69 8.30
N TRP A 650 -37.48 -20.68 7.95
CA TRP A 650 -37.03 -22.07 7.78
C TRP A 650 -36.01 -22.19 6.64
N VAL A 651 -36.26 -21.57 5.49
CA VAL A 651 -35.32 -21.55 4.36
C VAL A 651 -34.00 -20.89 4.77
N LEU A 652 -34.06 -19.74 5.44
CA LEU A 652 -32.89 -19.03 5.95
C LEU A 652 -32.14 -19.86 7.00
N LEU A 653 -32.84 -20.53 7.91
CA LEU A 653 -32.24 -21.41 8.92
C LEU A 653 -31.55 -22.61 8.27
N VAL A 654 -32.13 -23.16 7.19
CA VAL A 654 -31.49 -24.23 6.42
C VAL A 654 -30.16 -23.78 5.85
N PHE A 655 -30.11 -22.62 5.19
CA PHE A 655 -28.88 -22.16 4.54
C PHE A 655 -27.86 -21.51 5.49
N ARG A 656 -28.31 -20.94 6.62
CA ARG A 656 -27.46 -20.31 7.63
C ARG A 656 -26.89 -21.32 8.63
N VAL A 657 -27.64 -22.38 8.95
CA VAL A 657 -27.32 -23.30 10.04
C VAL A 657 -27.31 -24.75 9.57
N PHE A 658 -28.43 -25.30 9.09
CA PHE A 658 -28.53 -26.75 8.85
C PHE A 658 -27.67 -27.28 7.70
N LEU A 659 -27.38 -26.48 6.69
CA LEU A 659 -26.49 -26.86 5.59
C LEU A 659 -25.01 -26.72 5.97
N PRO A 660 -24.54 -25.56 6.47
CA PRO A 660 -23.12 -25.38 6.76
C PRO A 660 -22.63 -26.07 8.04
N MET A 661 -23.48 -26.27 9.06
CA MET A 661 -23.04 -26.88 10.34
C MET A 661 -22.63 -28.36 10.21
N PRO A 662 -23.37 -29.23 9.50
CA PRO A 662 -22.91 -30.60 9.22
C PRO A 662 -21.62 -30.64 8.40
N LEU A 663 -21.45 -29.71 7.45
CA LEU A 663 -20.21 -29.58 6.69
C LEU A 663 -19.05 -29.16 7.60
N LEU A 664 -19.30 -28.28 8.57
CA LEU A 664 -18.30 -27.82 9.52
C LEU A 664 -17.88 -28.99 10.40
N LEU A 665 -18.84 -29.71 10.97
CA LEU A 665 -18.59 -30.90 11.77
C LEU A 665 -17.80 -31.97 10.98
N LEU A 666 -18.22 -32.25 9.74
CA LEU A 666 -17.53 -33.20 8.86
C LEU A 666 -16.07 -32.76 8.63
N SER A 667 -15.85 -31.49 8.31
CA SER A 667 -14.52 -30.95 8.06
C SER A 667 -13.63 -31.00 9.31
N VAL A 668 -14.18 -30.71 10.50
CA VAL A 668 -13.49 -30.83 11.78
C VAL A 668 -13.12 -32.29 12.07
N VAL A 669 -14.03 -33.23 11.89
CA VAL A 669 -13.76 -34.66 12.06
C VAL A 669 -12.62 -35.12 11.15
N ILE A 670 -12.63 -34.70 9.88
CA ILE A 670 -11.56 -35.02 8.92
C ILE A 670 -10.20 -34.44 9.39
N LEU A 671 -10.19 -33.18 9.84
CA LEU A 671 -8.98 -32.52 10.36
C LEU A 671 -8.44 -33.20 11.62
N VAL A 672 -9.31 -33.60 12.56
CA VAL A 672 -8.92 -34.35 13.77
C VAL A 672 -8.33 -35.71 13.38
N ILE A 673 -8.98 -36.47 12.49
CA ILE A 673 -8.46 -37.76 12.01
C ILE A 673 -7.06 -37.58 11.38
N LYS A 674 -6.86 -36.52 10.60
CA LYS A 674 -5.56 -36.20 9.99
C LYS A 674 -4.50 -35.86 11.04
N LEU A 675 -4.86 -35.03 12.02
CA LEU A 675 -3.96 -34.65 13.11
C LEU A 675 -3.53 -35.87 13.94
N VAL A 676 -4.46 -36.75 14.30
CA VAL A 676 -4.18 -38.00 15.04
C VAL A 676 -3.29 -38.94 14.22
N LYS A 677 -3.61 -39.17 12.94
CA LYS A 677 -2.78 -40.00 12.04
C LYS A 677 -1.35 -39.47 11.91
N SER A 678 -1.18 -38.15 11.98
CA SER A 678 0.13 -37.52 11.92
C SER A 678 0.96 -37.71 13.19
N SER A 679 0.31 -37.57 14.35
CA SER A 679 0.96 -37.78 15.65
C SER A 679 1.43 -39.23 15.84
N ILE A 680 0.72 -40.20 15.26
CA ILE A 680 1.13 -41.61 15.25
C ILE A 680 2.38 -41.82 14.37
N ARG A 681 2.46 -41.17 13.20
CA ARG A 681 3.62 -41.28 12.27
C ARG A 681 4.89 -40.60 12.77
N ASP A 682 4.78 -39.53 13.56
CA ASP A 682 5.95 -38.86 14.15
C ASP A 682 6.68 -39.73 15.18
N LYS A 683 5.98 -40.67 15.82
CA LYS A 683 6.62 -41.61 16.76
C LYS A 683 7.53 -42.63 16.06
N GLU A 684 7.41 -42.78 14.74
CA GLU A 684 8.14 -43.78 13.95
C GLU A 684 9.19 -43.17 12.99
N SER A 685 9.28 -41.84 12.84
CA SER A 685 10.25 -41.20 11.94
C SER A 685 10.60 -39.75 12.30
N SER A 686 11.84 -39.33 12.02
CA SER A 686 12.29 -37.94 12.12
C SER A 686 11.55 -37.06 11.11
N SER A 687 10.62 -36.22 11.58
CA SER A 687 9.73 -35.42 10.73
C SER A 687 10.43 -34.22 10.07
N SER A 688 10.15 -33.97 8.79
CA SER A 688 10.62 -32.82 8.02
C SER A 688 9.87 -31.51 8.33
N LYS A 689 10.49 -30.35 8.03
CA LYS A 689 9.96 -29.00 8.29
C LYS A 689 8.58 -28.75 7.68
N ALA A 690 8.30 -29.28 6.49
CA ALA A 690 7.00 -29.11 5.83
C ALA A 690 5.86 -29.89 6.50
N SER A 691 6.15 -31.06 7.09
CA SER A 691 5.17 -31.82 7.89
C SER A 691 4.75 -31.04 9.14
N PHE A 692 5.68 -30.27 9.71
CA PHE A 692 5.43 -29.41 10.84
C PHE A 692 4.54 -28.20 10.49
N ASP A 693 4.77 -27.55 9.34
CA ASP A 693 3.97 -26.41 8.89
C ASP A 693 2.52 -26.80 8.57
N ILE A 694 2.30 -27.96 7.93
CA ILE A 694 0.94 -28.45 7.66
C ILE A 694 0.19 -28.79 8.96
N LYS A 695 0.87 -29.36 9.96
CA LYS A 695 0.23 -29.64 11.26
C LYS A 695 -0.21 -28.37 11.96
N ARG A 696 0.59 -27.30 11.90
CA ARG A 696 0.21 -25.98 12.42
C ARG A 696 -1.03 -25.45 11.73
N LEU A 697 -1.14 -25.61 10.41
CA LEU A 697 -2.35 -25.23 9.66
C LEU A 697 -3.58 -26.05 10.07
N VAL A 698 -3.44 -27.36 10.30
CA VAL A 698 -4.55 -28.20 10.82
C VAL A 698 -4.99 -27.75 12.21
N ILE A 699 -4.05 -27.51 13.12
CA ILE A 699 -4.33 -27.04 14.48
C ILE A 699 -5.03 -25.67 14.43
N PHE A 700 -4.55 -24.76 13.60
CA PHE A 700 -5.17 -23.45 13.39
C PHE A 700 -6.60 -23.57 12.87
N SER A 701 -6.83 -24.39 11.85
CA SER A 701 -8.16 -24.64 11.28
C SER A 701 -9.15 -25.22 12.30
N LEU A 702 -8.68 -26.15 13.16
CA LEU A 702 -9.45 -26.71 14.26
C LEU A 702 -9.76 -25.66 15.34
N ALA A 703 -8.80 -24.82 15.70
CA ALA A 703 -8.99 -23.75 16.67
C ALA A 703 -10.02 -22.73 16.18
N MET A 704 -9.96 -22.33 14.90
CA MET A 704 -10.95 -21.42 14.31
C MET A 704 -12.35 -22.03 14.25
N SER A 705 -12.45 -23.32 13.94
CA SER A 705 -13.72 -24.05 13.96
C SER A 705 -14.32 -24.15 15.37
N PHE A 706 -13.47 -24.40 16.37
CA PHE A 706 -13.88 -24.48 17.76
C PHE A 706 -14.31 -23.12 18.33
N LEU A 707 -13.58 -22.06 17.97
CA LEU A 707 -13.92 -20.69 18.34
C LEU A 707 -15.27 -20.28 17.76
N TYR A 708 -15.51 -20.56 16.47
CA TYR A 708 -16.81 -20.34 15.84
C TYR A 708 -17.92 -21.11 16.56
N LEU A 709 -17.69 -22.39 16.88
CA LEU A 709 -18.67 -23.21 17.61
C LEU A 709 -18.96 -22.61 18.99
N ILE A 710 -17.96 -22.22 19.78
CA ILE A 710 -18.20 -21.61 21.10
C ILE A 710 -19.00 -20.31 20.98
N ALA A 711 -18.60 -19.43 20.06
CA ALA A 711 -19.21 -18.12 19.90
C ALA A 711 -20.64 -18.19 19.37
N SER A 712 -20.91 -19.08 18.41
CA SER A 712 -22.16 -19.12 17.66
C SER A 712 -23.12 -20.25 18.07
N PHE A 713 -22.69 -21.25 18.84
CA PHE A 713 -23.52 -22.41 19.18
C PHE A 713 -24.75 -22.04 20.01
N GLN A 714 -24.58 -21.25 21.08
CA GLN A 714 -25.71 -20.82 21.90
C GLN A 714 -26.74 -20.07 21.06
N ARG A 715 -26.29 -19.15 20.20
CA ARG A 715 -27.16 -18.32 19.35
C ARG A 715 -27.91 -19.13 18.28
N ASN A 716 -27.21 -20.03 17.59
CA ASN A 716 -27.84 -20.91 16.61
C ASN A 716 -28.84 -21.87 17.28
N MET A 717 -28.55 -22.35 18.48
CA MET A 717 -29.50 -23.13 19.29
C MET A 717 -30.72 -22.29 19.70
N PHE A 718 -30.53 -21.05 20.13
CA PHE A 718 -31.62 -20.14 20.44
C PHE A 718 -32.51 -19.87 19.22
N ASN A 719 -31.93 -19.64 18.04
CA ASN A 719 -32.68 -19.44 16.80
C ASN A 719 -33.47 -20.70 16.41
N CYS A 720 -32.86 -21.89 16.52
CA CYS A 720 -33.55 -23.16 16.25
C CYS A 720 -34.72 -23.40 17.23
N VAL A 721 -34.53 -23.10 18.52
CA VAL A 721 -35.57 -23.26 19.55
C VAL A 721 -36.68 -22.23 19.37
N HIS A 722 -36.35 -20.97 19.07
CA HIS A 722 -37.30 -19.89 18.83
C HIS A 722 -38.21 -20.17 17.63
N ILE A 723 -37.63 -20.66 16.52
CA ILE A 723 -38.37 -20.96 15.29
C ILE A 723 -39.16 -22.27 15.44
N GLY A 724 -38.64 -23.26 16.17
CA GLY A 724 -39.26 -24.58 16.34
C GLY A 724 -40.37 -24.66 17.38
N SER A 725 -40.53 -23.66 18.26
CA SER A 725 -41.55 -23.67 19.30
C SER A 725 -42.58 -22.55 19.10
N HIS A 726 -43.77 -22.90 18.63
CA HIS A 726 -44.91 -21.97 18.59
C HIS A 726 -45.27 -21.42 20.00
N ASP A 727 -44.91 -22.14 21.07
CA ASP A 727 -45.28 -21.85 22.47
C ASP A 727 -44.28 -20.97 23.26
N PHE A 728 -43.10 -20.65 22.74
CA PHE A 728 -42.11 -19.85 23.51
C PHE A 728 -42.50 -18.37 23.68
N ARG A 729 -43.61 -17.94 23.08
CA ARG A 729 -43.99 -16.52 23.03
C ARG A 729 -44.45 -15.92 24.37
N ASN A 730 -44.83 -16.72 25.38
CA ASN A 730 -45.51 -16.15 26.56
C ASN A 730 -45.00 -16.51 27.97
N SER A 731 -44.30 -17.63 28.24
CA SER A 731 -44.16 -18.11 29.64
C SER A 731 -42.75 -18.38 30.18
N THR A 732 -41.69 -18.31 29.37
CA THR A 732 -40.32 -18.64 29.84
C THR A 732 -39.38 -17.44 29.88
N ILE A 733 -39.69 -16.35 29.19
CA ILE A 733 -38.86 -15.12 29.17
C ILE A 733 -38.88 -14.43 30.54
N GLU A 734 -39.99 -14.49 31.28
CA GLU A 734 -40.09 -13.93 32.65
C GLU A 734 -39.12 -14.56 33.67
N LYS A 735 -38.57 -15.76 33.41
CA LYS A 735 -37.63 -16.43 34.31
C LYS A 735 -36.16 -16.02 34.11
N PHE A 736 -35.83 -15.32 33.04
CA PHE A 736 -34.50 -14.79 32.81
C PHE A 736 -34.45 -13.31 33.20
N LYS A 737 -34.06 -13.01 34.45
CA LYS A 737 -33.76 -11.64 34.87
C LYS A 737 -32.49 -11.15 34.18
N LEU A 738 -32.63 -10.35 33.14
CA LEU A 738 -31.53 -9.55 32.61
C LEU A 738 -31.41 -8.27 33.48
N PRO A 739 -30.20 -7.83 33.90
CA PRO A 739 -30.05 -6.68 34.79
C PRO A 739 -30.37 -5.36 34.05
N PRO A 740 -30.84 -4.31 34.76
CA PRO A 740 -31.16 -3.04 34.12
C PRO A 740 -29.88 -2.27 33.75
N LEU A 741 -29.86 -1.65 32.57
CA LEU A 741 -28.75 -0.81 32.11
C LEU A 741 -28.96 0.68 32.39
N TYR A 742 -27.84 1.33 32.73
CA TYR A 742 -27.71 2.77 32.88
C TYR A 742 -27.82 3.50 31.53
N ASN A 743 -28.55 4.61 31.54
CA ASN A 743 -28.70 5.56 30.43
C ASN A 743 -27.33 6.12 30.01
N SER A 744 -26.85 5.78 28.81
CA SER A 744 -25.78 6.53 28.15
C SER A 744 -26.35 7.29 26.94
N ASN A 745 -26.83 8.50 27.21
CA ASN A 745 -27.05 9.52 26.18
C ASN A 745 -25.68 9.97 25.65
N LEU A 746 -25.17 9.31 24.61
CA LEU A 746 -24.26 9.87 23.61
C LEU A 746 -23.98 8.82 22.52
N ASN A 747 -24.40 9.12 21.29
CA ASN A 747 -23.86 8.58 20.04
C ASN A 747 -23.98 7.05 19.81
N THR A 748 -25.13 6.45 20.12
CA THR A 748 -25.43 5.03 19.82
C THR A 748 -25.25 4.68 18.33
N ILE A 749 -25.57 5.58 17.40
CA ILE A 749 -25.34 5.36 15.96
C ILE A 749 -23.85 5.38 15.62
N PHE A 750 -23.09 6.36 16.14
CA PHE A 750 -21.66 6.43 15.90
C PHE A 750 -20.92 5.26 16.54
N ILE A 751 -21.33 4.84 17.74
CA ILE A 751 -20.76 3.69 18.45
C ILE A 751 -21.18 2.38 17.78
N VAL A 752 -22.43 2.20 17.33
CA VAL A 752 -22.85 0.98 16.60
C VAL A 752 -22.21 0.93 15.22
N SER A 753 -22.11 2.03 14.49
CA SER A 753 -21.41 2.11 13.21
C SER A 753 -19.90 1.95 13.35
N LEU A 754 -19.25 2.56 14.35
CA LEU A 754 -17.86 2.25 14.70
C LEU A 754 -17.76 0.78 15.05
N SER A 755 -18.62 0.24 15.91
CA SER A 755 -18.60 -1.15 16.35
C SER A 755 -18.80 -2.13 15.19
N MET A 756 -19.61 -1.83 14.18
CA MET A 756 -19.80 -2.65 12.97
C MET A 756 -18.62 -2.54 11.99
N PHE A 757 -18.02 -1.35 11.85
CA PHE A 757 -16.75 -1.16 11.12
C PHE A 757 -15.52 -1.68 11.90
N HIS A 758 -15.62 -1.85 13.21
CA HIS A 758 -14.58 -2.31 14.12
C HIS A 758 -14.68 -3.83 14.37
N TYR A 759 -15.89 -4.40 14.28
CA TYR A 759 -16.23 -5.81 14.00
C TYR A 759 -15.66 -6.29 12.67
N SER A 760 -15.42 -5.34 11.80
CA SER A 760 -14.61 -5.56 10.64
C SER A 760 -13.14 -5.47 11.04
N SER A 761 -12.58 -4.45 11.70
CA SER A 761 -11.13 -4.19 11.57
C SER A 761 -10.19 -4.36 12.78
N CYS A 762 -10.55 -4.83 13.97
CA CYS A 762 -9.59 -4.80 15.09
C CYS A 762 -9.03 -6.13 15.53
N ILE A 763 -9.32 -7.15 14.74
CA ILE A 763 -9.59 -8.44 15.31
C ILE A 763 -8.32 -9.25 15.18
N THR A 764 -7.82 -9.44 13.97
CA THR A 764 -6.50 -10.00 13.63
C THR A 764 -5.33 -9.34 14.33
N ARG A 765 -5.50 -8.08 14.72
CA ARG A 765 -4.46 -7.24 15.30
C ARG A 765 -4.02 -7.64 16.72
N ALA A 766 -4.91 -8.23 17.55
CA ALA A 766 -4.58 -8.57 18.94
C ALA A 766 -3.94 -9.95 19.13
N LEU A 767 -4.31 -10.98 18.34
CA LEU A 767 -3.75 -12.34 18.49
C LEU A 767 -2.38 -12.51 17.81
N LEU A 768 -2.07 -11.75 16.75
CA LEU A 768 -0.72 -11.74 16.18
C LEU A 768 0.30 -11.14 17.17
N CYS A 769 -0.07 -10.09 17.90
CA CYS A 769 0.79 -9.54 18.97
C CYS A 769 1.02 -10.54 20.11
N PHE A 770 0.08 -11.44 20.41
CA PHE A 770 0.24 -12.41 21.50
C PHE A 770 1.14 -13.61 21.12
N PHE A 771 1.06 -14.12 19.88
CA PHE A 771 1.91 -15.24 19.44
C PHE A 771 3.32 -14.83 19.03
N TYR A 772 3.52 -13.61 18.51
CA TYR A 772 4.86 -13.13 18.14
C TYR A 772 5.76 -12.82 19.34
N CYS A 773 5.16 -12.49 20.50
CA CYS A 773 5.90 -12.30 21.75
C CYS A 773 6.38 -13.61 22.41
N GLN A 774 5.96 -14.79 21.94
CA GLN A 774 6.46 -16.09 22.43
C GLN A 774 7.46 -16.78 21.49
N SER A 775 7.70 -16.25 20.29
CA SER A 775 8.71 -16.79 19.35
C SER A 775 10.02 -16.00 19.32
N SER A 776 10.17 -14.98 20.16
CA SER A 776 11.39 -14.15 20.24
C SER A 776 12.42 -14.62 21.28
N GLU A 777 12.26 -15.82 21.83
CA GLU A 777 13.30 -16.51 22.61
C GLU A 777 13.72 -17.78 21.84
N ASN A 778 14.55 -17.60 20.80
CA ASN A 778 15.65 -18.48 20.37
C ASN A 778 16.21 -18.01 19.03
#